data_AF-A0A814HJL8-F1
#
_entry.id   AF-A0A814HJL8-F1
#
_cell.length_a   1.000
_cell.length_b   1.000
_cell.length_c   1.000
_cell.angle_alpha   90.00
_cell.angle_beta   90.00
_cell.angle_gamma   90.00
#
_symmetry.space_group_name_H-M   'P 1'
#
loop_
_entity.id
_entity.type
_entity.pdbx_description
1 polymer ?
#
loop_
_entity_poly.entity_id
_entity_poly.type
_entity_poly.pdbx_seq_one_letter_code
_entity_poly.pdbx_strand_id
1 'polypeptide(L)'
;MAEQHTTGFGKYMSFITNRLLENTVWTFAELGIADLFAAVDKPQTAEELAKKQGWNSEYLYRLLRTVTDADIVREIKSDQTIEPEKTNRFELTEHGRLLTSDHPSKTRYLLCWELSPLVKTASNYLPNLIRDGPSKGTGVQYVIGNQSTFDFFQKKENKKIASDFNEAMTCISKNYSQPLINTIDFGRFNKIVDIGGSLGLLLSQILKKYTTIQQGICFDLPSVIQQAKLVNEFDKQNISKDRYQFISGDMFDATTIPQANAYIMKNIIHDWNDQRAIDIFKAIRKAAKEQQVTLFLIEFVILPENEQNKRINNIAHSIDMHMMVMLGAKERTQYQYEYLLKQVSNHDLLYSQEPTVNTIKIHINPFFKPRSSHHTSESSTEIEQPQHNLSVSSQSQSRSLSSNRQVITSTNKESKTVIQKKQLKSKHRRASIDRSEKKKDKLKRLYKEYSDENLCEHWKPLRTQQCSELYIPVSSQWQPDGHLYPIQIAQYGLSHWSRLELNSKNQQNKIYKFERIQPKENNHCSSWHTIKDEIFLSNTYIHFTISSNSSLHFHFFNNNIELIYLTKTIHDLETLTKRIIPLKGSPRQVNRYMLIDIEKLMRKTLVFRRDFIKIQICGDTQSGVDQLIIGNQTLYDQQAFYSATRWLLNNQDLQTGCWFIHVQRNYGHHTHYHLRNPWCSAMAQGQAASLLVRLYSLTNNKEHLLAIQYPLESATKGLFVLNGCLYALIGIIDANTIDYQPYLSELINQIIISLQHMLPYYIHPNISNWSLYDLSHITMKSKINSASYSYHLVHITLLQCLRQIFKKTNDSISQLFDFYVQRFTSAIL
;
A
#
# COMPACT_ATOMS: atom_id res chain seq x y z
N MET A 1 10.52 16.84 30.98
CA MET A 1 10.08 17.90 30.05
C MET A 1 11.32 18.55 29.45
N ALA A 2 11.61 18.32 28.17
CA ALA A 2 12.70 18.99 27.45
C ALA A 2 12.48 19.08 25.92
N GLU A 3 11.35 18.59 25.39
CA GLU A 3 11.00 18.72 23.98
C GLU A 3 10.43 20.11 23.66
N GLN A 4 11.25 21.15 23.81
CA GLN A 4 10.92 22.50 23.37
C GLN A 4 12.09 23.10 22.57
N HIS A 5 11.90 23.14 21.25
CA HIS A 5 12.68 23.94 20.30
C HIS A 5 14.21 23.90 20.46
N THR A 6 14.84 22.74 20.22
CA THR A 6 16.28 22.71 19.95
C THR A 6 16.58 23.55 18.72
N THR A 7 17.25 24.70 18.94
CA THR A 7 17.83 25.52 17.88
C THR A 7 18.84 24.70 17.06
N GLY A 8 19.25 25.19 15.88
CA GLY A 8 20.31 24.54 15.10
C GLY A 8 21.57 24.28 15.94
N PHE A 9 21.97 25.26 16.76
CA PHE A 9 23.06 25.13 17.72
C PHE A 9 22.84 23.99 18.73
N GLY A 10 21.65 23.87 19.33
CA GLY A 10 21.33 22.79 20.27
C GLY A 10 21.48 21.39 19.65
N LYS A 11 21.11 21.22 18.37
CA LYS A 11 21.32 19.97 17.63
C LYS A 11 22.81 19.66 17.43
N TYR A 12 23.60 20.65 16.98
CA TYR A 12 25.05 20.47 16.82
C TYR A 12 25.77 20.18 18.14
N MET A 13 25.36 20.82 19.25
CA MET A 13 25.88 20.50 20.57
C MET A 13 25.59 19.05 20.97
N SER A 14 24.40 18.51 20.67
CA SER A 14 24.09 17.11 20.98
C SER A 14 24.99 16.10 20.23
N PHE A 15 25.39 16.38 18.98
CA PHE A 15 26.39 15.54 18.29
C PHE A 15 27.77 15.62 18.96
N ILE A 16 28.19 16.81 19.41
CA ILE A 16 29.47 17.02 20.09
C ILE A 16 29.52 16.28 21.44
N THR A 17 28.42 16.28 22.20
CA THR A 17 28.33 15.59 23.50
C THR A 17 28.14 14.09 23.35
N ASN A 18 27.35 13.62 22.39
CA ASN A 18 27.13 12.18 22.15
C ASN A 18 28.45 11.48 21.80
N ARG A 19 29.32 12.11 21.00
CA ARG A 19 30.68 11.63 20.74
C ARG A 19 31.52 11.42 22.01
N LEU A 20 31.27 12.19 23.08
CA LEU A 20 31.93 11.96 24.37
C LEU A 20 31.30 10.76 25.10
N LEU A 21 29.96 10.69 25.14
CA LEU A 21 29.22 9.56 25.72
C LEU A 21 29.61 8.22 25.06
N GLU A 22 29.71 8.15 23.73
CA GLU A 22 30.18 6.98 22.97
C GLU A 22 31.57 6.50 23.43
N ASN A 23 32.50 7.43 23.67
CA ASN A 23 33.82 7.09 24.20
C ASN A 23 33.76 6.59 25.66
N THR A 24 32.89 7.17 26.49
CA THR A 24 32.66 6.73 27.87
C THR A 24 32.04 5.33 27.93
N VAL A 25 31.03 5.04 27.10
CA VAL A 25 30.37 3.73 27.01
C VAL A 25 31.32 2.66 26.46
N TRP A 26 32.12 3.00 25.44
CA TRP A 26 33.18 2.10 24.96
C TRP A 26 34.20 1.79 26.07
N THR A 27 34.63 2.79 26.84
CA THR A 27 35.56 2.60 27.95
C THR A 27 34.96 1.71 29.05
N PHE A 28 33.65 1.83 29.33
CA PHE A 28 32.93 0.97 30.26
C PHE A 28 32.92 -0.51 29.82
N ALA A 29 32.68 -0.76 28.53
CA ALA A 29 32.66 -2.11 27.95
C ALA A 29 34.07 -2.71 27.80
N GLU A 30 35.07 -1.93 27.38
CA GLU A 30 36.45 -2.40 27.20
C GLU A 30 37.07 -2.79 28.55
N LEU A 31 36.92 -1.96 29.59
CA LEU A 31 37.40 -2.25 30.94
C LEU A 31 36.60 -3.36 31.66
N GLY A 32 35.51 -3.86 31.09
CA GLY A 32 34.70 -4.94 31.69
C GLY A 32 33.98 -4.55 32.97
N ILE A 33 33.66 -3.26 33.14
CA ILE A 33 33.04 -2.75 34.37
C ILE A 33 31.67 -3.42 34.63
N ALA A 34 30.96 -3.82 33.56
CA ALA A 34 29.76 -4.64 33.65
C ALA A 34 29.98 -5.96 34.42
N ASP A 35 31.08 -6.68 34.15
CA ASP A 35 31.40 -7.94 34.83
C ASP A 35 31.69 -7.69 36.33
N LEU A 36 32.31 -6.56 36.68
CA LEU A 36 32.64 -6.19 38.05
C LEU A 36 31.41 -5.88 38.91
N PHE A 37 30.33 -5.39 38.29
CA PHE A 37 29.01 -5.31 38.92
C PHE A 37 28.34 -6.69 38.98
N ALA A 38 28.32 -7.44 37.88
CA ALA A 38 27.66 -8.74 37.79
C ALA A 38 28.26 -9.82 38.71
N ALA A 39 29.49 -9.62 39.20
CA ALA A 39 30.14 -10.44 40.21
C ALA A 39 29.71 -10.16 41.67
N VAL A 40 28.81 -9.20 41.92
CA VAL A 40 28.40 -8.79 43.28
C VAL A 40 26.91 -8.43 43.35
N ASP A 41 26.12 -9.17 44.13
CA ASP A 41 24.67 -8.94 44.32
C ASP A 41 24.32 -7.72 45.22
N LYS A 42 25.07 -6.61 45.11
CA LYS A 42 24.74 -5.33 45.77
C LYS A 42 25.36 -4.13 45.03
N PRO A 43 24.72 -2.94 45.11
CA PRO A 43 25.29 -1.71 44.57
C PRO A 43 26.71 -1.41 45.10
N GLN A 44 27.63 -1.03 44.21
CA GLN A 44 29.04 -0.78 44.49
C GLN A 44 29.37 0.72 44.39
N THR A 45 30.26 1.24 45.24
CA THR A 45 30.82 2.60 45.02
C THR A 45 31.92 2.57 43.96
N ALA A 46 32.25 3.72 43.38
CA ALA A 46 33.39 3.83 42.48
C ALA A 46 34.72 3.43 43.15
N GLU A 47 34.89 3.73 44.44
CA GLU A 47 36.07 3.29 45.20
C GLU A 47 36.11 1.76 45.37
N GLU A 48 35.00 1.12 45.72
CA GLU A 48 34.91 -0.35 45.86
C GLU A 48 35.26 -1.11 44.57
N LEU A 49 34.93 -0.53 43.40
CA LEU A 49 35.28 -1.09 42.10
C LEU A 49 36.75 -0.80 41.74
N ALA A 50 37.16 0.47 41.82
CA ALA A 50 38.50 0.90 41.42
C ALA A 50 39.60 0.22 42.25
N LYS A 51 39.37 0.05 43.56
CA LYS A 51 40.32 -0.60 44.49
C LYS A 51 40.60 -2.07 44.14
N LYS A 52 39.66 -2.78 43.51
CA LYS A 52 39.87 -4.17 43.06
C LYS A 52 40.82 -4.28 41.86
N GLN A 53 40.96 -3.20 41.08
CA GLN A 53 41.66 -3.18 39.79
C GLN A 53 42.85 -2.21 39.74
N GLY A 54 43.13 -1.48 40.83
CA GLY A 54 44.18 -0.45 40.86
C GLY A 54 43.86 0.81 40.05
N TRP A 55 42.58 1.10 39.81
CA TRP A 55 42.14 2.26 39.02
C TRP A 55 41.97 3.53 39.87
N ASN A 56 41.84 4.68 39.20
CA ASN A 56 41.47 5.94 39.83
C ASN A 56 39.94 6.00 40.10
N SER A 57 39.54 6.15 41.36
CA SER A 57 38.14 6.15 41.79
C SER A 57 37.36 7.39 41.38
N GLU A 58 37.97 8.58 41.39
CA GLU A 58 37.33 9.84 40.96
C GLU A 58 36.97 9.79 39.47
N TYR A 59 37.88 9.29 38.64
CA TYR A 59 37.67 9.16 37.19
C TYR A 59 36.68 8.03 36.88
N LEU A 60 36.68 6.93 37.64
CA LEU A 60 35.66 5.89 37.52
C LEU A 60 34.28 6.41 37.94
N TYR A 61 34.15 7.18 39.02
CA TYR A 61 32.89 7.82 39.41
C TYR A 61 32.35 8.74 38.29
N ARG A 62 33.22 9.58 37.71
CA ARG A 62 32.87 10.47 36.61
C ARG A 62 32.43 9.70 35.36
N LEU A 63 33.04 8.56 35.07
CA LEU A 63 32.64 7.63 34.00
C LEU A 63 31.26 7.01 34.29
N LEU A 64 31.06 6.46 35.49
CA LEU A 64 29.81 5.83 35.92
C LEU A 64 28.62 6.82 35.85
N ARG A 65 28.82 8.04 36.36
CA ARG A 65 27.86 9.16 36.33
C ARG A 65 27.66 9.79 34.94
N THR A 66 28.29 9.26 33.90
CA THR A 66 27.98 9.62 32.50
C THR A 66 27.33 8.45 31.77
N VAL A 67 27.63 7.19 32.12
CA VAL A 67 26.88 6.05 31.55
C VAL A 67 25.51 5.81 32.22
N THR A 68 25.19 6.55 33.29
CA THR A 68 23.79 6.75 33.74
C THR A 68 22.92 7.41 32.68
N ASP A 69 23.48 8.33 31.88
CA ASP A 69 22.73 9.05 30.83
C ASP A 69 22.39 8.13 29.63
N ALA A 70 23.06 6.97 29.55
CA ALA A 70 22.79 5.88 28.62
C ALA A 70 22.00 4.71 29.26
N ASP A 71 21.50 4.88 30.49
CA ASP A 71 20.79 3.85 31.28
C ASP A 71 21.57 2.53 31.44
N ILE A 72 22.91 2.58 31.50
CA ILE A 72 23.77 1.38 31.67
C ILE A 72 23.97 1.03 33.16
N VAL A 73 24.02 2.05 34.01
CA VAL A 73 24.03 1.90 35.48
C VAL A 73 23.01 2.86 36.09
N ARG A 74 22.46 2.50 37.25
CA ARG A 74 21.62 3.38 38.06
C ARG A 74 22.42 3.95 39.22
N GLU A 75 22.44 5.28 39.37
CA GLU A 75 23.05 5.95 40.53
C GLU A 75 22.06 5.96 41.70
N ILE A 76 22.47 5.37 42.82
CA ILE A 76 21.80 5.41 44.12
C ILE A 76 22.55 6.44 44.97
N LYS A 77 21.90 7.58 45.17
CA LYS A 77 22.44 8.72 45.92
C LYS A 77 22.27 8.49 47.41
N SER A 78 23.31 8.79 48.18
CA SER A 78 23.22 8.90 49.64
C SER A 78 22.61 10.25 50.02
N ASP A 79 21.68 10.27 50.97
CA ASP A 79 21.10 11.51 51.48
C ASP A 79 22.18 12.40 52.13
N GLN A 80 22.24 13.66 51.70
CA GLN A 80 22.97 14.76 52.34
C GLN A 80 24.51 14.59 52.47
N THR A 81 25.17 13.87 51.56
CA THR A 81 26.63 13.67 51.57
C THR A 81 27.41 14.74 50.81
N ILE A 82 28.51 15.23 51.42
CA ILE A 82 29.41 16.27 50.87
C ILE A 82 30.35 15.72 49.78
N GLU A 83 30.70 14.43 49.84
CA GLU A 83 31.66 13.76 48.94
C GLU A 83 30.98 12.61 48.15
N PRO A 84 30.04 12.93 47.22
CA PRO A 84 29.21 11.93 46.54
C PRO A 84 30.02 10.92 45.71
N GLU A 85 31.22 11.28 45.25
CA GLU A 85 32.15 10.38 44.55
C GLU A 85 32.65 9.19 45.39
N LYS A 86 32.56 9.28 46.72
CA LYS A 86 32.90 8.20 47.66
C LYS A 86 31.67 7.44 48.15
N THR A 87 30.54 8.14 48.31
CA THR A 87 29.35 7.60 49.01
C THR A 87 28.24 7.11 48.08
N ASN A 88 28.08 7.69 46.88
CA ASN A 88 27.07 7.22 45.92
C ASN A 88 27.41 5.81 45.44
N ARG A 89 26.37 4.97 45.35
CA ARG A 89 26.48 3.59 44.87
C ARG A 89 25.88 3.48 43.48
N PHE A 90 26.42 2.56 42.70
CA PHE A 90 25.97 2.24 41.35
C PHE A 90 25.60 0.77 41.28
N GLU A 91 24.66 0.45 40.43
CA GLU A 91 24.25 -0.91 40.10
C GLU A 91 23.98 -1.02 38.60
N LEU A 92 24.14 -2.23 38.05
CA LEU A 92 23.97 -2.50 36.63
C LEU A 92 22.48 -2.59 36.29
N THR A 93 22.04 -1.92 35.23
CA THR A 93 20.66 -2.04 34.71
C THR A 93 20.50 -3.29 33.83
N GLU A 94 19.27 -3.56 33.38
CA GLU A 94 19.01 -4.58 32.35
C GLU A 94 19.77 -4.27 31.04
N HIS A 95 19.84 -3.00 30.62
CA HIS A 95 20.64 -2.56 29.47
C HIS A 95 22.14 -2.75 29.73
N GLY A 96 22.63 -2.45 30.93
CA GLY A 96 24.02 -2.67 31.32
C GLY A 96 24.41 -4.15 31.34
N ARG A 97 23.48 -5.07 31.64
CA ARG A 97 23.73 -6.51 31.61
C ARG A 97 23.99 -7.04 30.21
N LEU A 98 23.58 -6.34 29.15
CA LEU A 98 23.96 -6.68 27.76
C LEU A 98 25.47 -6.53 27.51
N LEU A 99 26.20 -5.81 28.37
CA LEU A 99 27.63 -5.54 28.25
C LEU A 99 28.52 -6.48 29.06
N THR A 100 27.97 -7.49 29.75
CA THR A 100 28.78 -8.52 30.42
C THR A 100 29.33 -9.55 29.42
N SER A 101 30.48 -10.15 29.74
CA SER A 101 31.18 -11.13 28.91
C SER A 101 30.41 -12.46 28.71
N ASP A 102 29.62 -12.84 29.73
CA ASP A 102 28.74 -14.01 29.74
C ASP A 102 27.45 -13.82 28.92
N HIS A 103 27.08 -12.58 28.56
CA HIS A 103 25.75 -12.31 28.02
C HIS A 103 25.53 -12.99 26.65
N PRO A 104 24.46 -13.80 26.46
CA PRO A 104 24.27 -14.60 25.24
C PRO A 104 24.25 -13.81 23.94
N SER A 105 23.77 -12.56 23.98
CA SER A 105 23.68 -11.66 22.81
C SER A 105 25.05 -11.20 22.28
N LYS A 106 26.10 -11.22 23.11
CA LYS A 106 27.46 -10.70 22.81
C LYS A 106 27.52 -9.21 22.45
N THR A 107 26.53 -8.41 22.87
CA THR A 107 26.41 -6.97 22.57
C THR A 107 27.65 -6.16 23.00
N ARG A 108 28.32 -6.53 24.09
CA ARG A 108 29.63 -5.96 24.49
C ARG A 108 30.63 -5.89 23.33
N TYR A 109 30.81 -6.97 22.59
CA TYR A 109 31.87 -7.11 21.59
C TYR A 109 31.57 -6.29 20.34
N LEU A 110 30.30 -6.22 19.93
CA LEU A 110 29.84 -5.29 18.89
C LEU A 110 30.16 -3.84 19.28
N LEU A 111 29.91 -3.45 20.53
CA LEU A 111 30.23 -2.10 21.02
C LEU A 111 31.73 -1.85 21.11
N CYS A 112 32.53 -2.82 21.59
CA CYS A 112 33.99 -2.75 21.62
C CYS A 112 34.60 -2.61 20.20
N TRP A 113 34.01 -3.26 19.19
CA TRP A 113 34.42 -3.20 17.79
C TRP A 113 34.04 -1.88 17.11
N GLU A 114 32.75 -1.53 17.06
CA GLU A 114 32.26 -0.32 16.38
C GLU A 114 32.87 0.96 16.93
N LEU A 115 33.07 1.01 18.25
CA LEU A 115 33.67 2.14 18.94
C LEU A 115 35.17 1.93 19.22
N SER A 116 35.81 0.98 18.55
CA SER A 116 37.26 0.74 18.67
C SER A 116 38.09 1.93 18.16
N PRO A 117 39.34 2.09 18.63
CA PRO A 117 40.28 3.07 18.06
C PRO A 117 40.52 2.88 16.56
N LEU A 118 40.44 1.65 16.05
CA LEU A 118 40.63 1.33 14.63
C LEU A 118 39.50 1.91 13.77
N VAL A 119 38.24 1.58 14.08
CA VAL A 119 37.06 2.06 13.34
C VAL A 119 36.89 3.58 13.49
N LYS A 120 37.13 4.14 14.69
CA LYS A 120 37.15 5.59 14.91
C LYS A 120 38.23 6.30 14.09
N THR A 121 39.44 5.76 14.01
CA THR A 121 40.52 6.40 13.23
C THR A 121 40.29 6.24 11.72
N ALA A 122 39.73 5.10 11.28
CA ALA A 122 39.33 4.87 9.90
C ALA A 122 38.28 5.88 9.44
N SER A 123 37.33 6.21 10.33
CA SER A 123 36.26 7.17 10.07
C SER A 123 36.77 8.61 9.87
N ASN A 124 37.95 8.96 10.41
CA ASN A 124 38.57 10.28 10.16
C ASN A 124 38.99 10.47 8.68
N TYR A 125 39.10 9.39 7.89
CA TYR A 125 39.41 9.44 6.46
C TYR A 125 38.17 9.61 5.56
N LEU A 126 36.96 9.77 6.11
CA LEU A 126 35.76 10.13 5.34
C LEU A 126 35.97 11.30 4.36
N PRO A 127 36.66 12.41 4.71
CA PRO A 127 36.95 13.50 3.77
C PRO A 127 37.88 13.11 2.61
N ASN A 128 38.66 12.04 2.73
CA ASN A 128 39.45 11.48 1.62
C ASN A 128 38.55 10.61 0.74
N LEU A 129 37.78 9.69 1.34
CA LEU A 129 36.87 8.80 0.60
C LEU A 129 35.84 9.58 -0.24
N ILE A 130 35.34 10.72 0.25
CA ILE A 130 34.43 11.60 -0.48
C ILE A 130 35.12 12.32 -1.66
N ARG A 131 36.42 12.62 -1.58
CA ARG A 131 37.17 13.34 -2.63
C ARG A 131 37.78 12.41 -3.69
N ASP A 132 38.26 11.26 -3.25
CA ASP A 132 39.10 10.35 -4.03
C ASP A 132 38.36 9.06 -4.46
N GLY A 133 37.22 8.77 -3.83
CA GLY A 133 36.53 7.49 -3.92
C GLY A 133 37.33 6.34 -3.30
N PRO A 134 36.79 5.10 -3.31
CA PRO A 134 37.48 3.91 -2.81
C PRO A 134 38.67 3.50 -3.70
N SER A 135 38.88 4.15 -4.85
CA SER A 135 39.92 3.81 -5.85
C SER A 135 41.36 3.94 -5.34
N LYS A 136 41.59 4.72 -4.28
CA LYS A 136 42.90 4.94 -3.65
C LYS A 136 43.10 4.18 -2.34
N GLY A 137 42.09 3.43 -1.90
CA GLY A 137 42.05 2.71 -0.62
C GLY A 137 40.86 3.11 0.26
N THR A 138 40.54 2.24 1.21
CA THR A 138 39.46 2.44 2.21
C THR A 138 39.97 3.18 3.45
N GLY A 139 39.04 3.68 4.28
CA GLY A 139 39.35 4.36 5.53
C GLY A 139 40.17 3.48 6.49
N VAL A 140 39.85 2.19 6.61
CA VAL A 140 40.67 1.27 7.41
C VAL A 140 42.04 1.03 6.78
N GLN A 141 42.13 0.90 5.45
CA GLN A 141 43.41 0.71 4.75
C GLN A 141 44.39 1.85 5.03
N TYR A 142 43.96 3.12 5.03
CA TYR A 142 44.84 4.24 5.38
C TYR A 142 45.38 4.14 6.82
N VAL A 143 44.59 3.64 7.79
CA VAL A 143 45.05 3.41 9.17
C VAL A 143 46.04 2.25 9.27
N ILE A 144 45.77 1.15 8.55
CA ILE A 144 46.62 -0.05 8.56
C ILE A 144 47.75 -0.01 7.51
N GLY A 145 48.05 1.15 6.93
CA GLY A 145 49.18 1.32 6.00
C GLY A 145 49.04 0.51 4.70
N ASN A 146 47.83 0.43 4.16
CA ASN A 146 47.44 -0.26 2.92
C ASN A 146 47.70 -1.79 2.88
N GLN A 147 47.98 -2.43 4.02
CA GLN A 147 47.92 -3.90 4.12
C GLN A 147 46.47 -4.40 4.01
N SER A 148 46.25 -5.69 3.75
CA SER A 148 44.88 -6.24 3.79
C SER A 148 44.38 -6.38 5.24
N THR A 149 43.07 -6.22 5.46
CA THR A 149 42.44 -6.41 6.78
C THR A 149 42.64 -7.83 7.31
N PHE A 150 42.73 -8.83 6.41
CA PHE A 150 43.00 -10.22 6.76
C PHE A 150 44.44 -10.42 7.27
N ASP A 151 45.44 -9.86 6.60
CA ASP A 151 46.84 -9.91 7.05
C ASP A 151 47.03 -9.13 8.36
N PHE A 152 46.30 -8.02 8.52
CA PHE A 152 46.25 -7.27 9.77
C PHE A 152 45.69 -8.13 10.92
N PHE A 153 44.59 -8.84 10.73
CA PHE A 153 43.99 -9.70 11.77
C PHE A 153 44.81 -10.97 12.11
N GLN A 154 45.61 -11.50 11.18
CA GLN A 154 46.47 -12.66 11.45
C GLN A 154 47.65 -12.34 12.40
N LYS A 155 48.06 -11.07 12.51
CA LYS A 155 49.19 -10.64 13.34
C LYS A 155 48.93 -10.88 14.84
N LYS A 156 49.98 -11.32 15.56
CA LYS A 156 49.88 -11.79 16.96
C LYS A 156 49.37 -10.70 17.90
N GLU A 157 49.83 -9.47 17.68
CA GLU A 157 49.47 -8.24 18.37
C GLU A 157 48.00 -7.84 18.16
N ASN A 158 47.42 -8.16 17.00
CA ASN A 158 46.06 -7.77 16.63
C ASN A 158 44.98 -8.81 17.01
N LYS A 159 45.37 -9.91 17.66
CA LYS A 159 44.45 -11.01 18.00
C LYS A 159 43.26 -10.60 18.86
N LYS A 160 43.38 -9.58 19.73
CA LYS A 160 42.21 -9.03 20.44
C LYS A 160 41.21 -8.41 19.46
N ILE A 161 41.68 -7.52 18.58
CA ILE A 161 40.85 -6.83 17.58
C ILE A 161 40.14 -7.84 16.66
N ALA A 162 40.86 -8.88 16.21
CA ALA A 162 40.29 -9.97 15.42
C ALA A 162 39.25 -10.80 16.22
N SER A 163 39.44 -10.99 17.52
CA SER A 163 38.47 -11.66 18.39
C SER A 163 37.21 -10.81 18.62
N ASP A 164 37.38 -9.52 18.88
CA ASP A 164 36.28 -8.56 19.09
C ASP A 164 35.44 -8.44 17.81
N PHE A 165 36.07 -8.39 16.63
CA PHE A 165 35.40 -8.45 15.33
C PHE A 165 34.58 -9.74 15.14
N ASN A 166 35.17 -10.91 15.41
CA ASN A 166 34.48 -12.19 15.26
C ASN A 166 33.29 -12.35 16.24
N GLU A 167 33.42 -11.86 17.47
CA GLU A 167 32.31 -11.82 18.44
C GLU A 167 31.26 -10.74 18.09
N ALA A 168 31.65 -9.62 17.46
CA ALA A 168 30.72 -8.63 16.91
C ALA A 168 29.86 -9.21 15.77
N MET A 169 30.48 -9.91 14.81
CA MET A 169 29.76 -10.61 13.73
C MET A 169 28.88 -11.76 14.26
N THR A 170 29.30 -12.39 15.36
CA THR A 170 28.49 -13.37 16.11
C THR A 170 27.29 -12.71 16.80
N CYS A 171 27.48 -11.54 17.42
CA CYS A 171 26.40 -10.72 17.99
C CYS A 171 25.35 -10.36 16.94
N ILE A 172 25.76 -9.77 15.81
CA ILE A 172 24.86 -9.44 14.70
C ILE A 172 24.10 -10.71 14.25
N SER A 173 24.83 -11.79 13.97
CA SER A 173 24.21 -13.04 13.50
C SER A 173 23.17 -13.61 14.46
N LYS A 174 23.44 -13.64 15.77
CA LYS A 174 22.50 -14.16 16.79
C LYS A 174 21.22 -13.33 16.92
N ASN A 175 21.32 -12.01 16.86
CA ASN A 175 20.18 -11.13 17.10
C ASN A 175 19.25 -11.02 15.87
N TYR A 176 19.77 -11.18 14.65
CA TYR A 176 18.97 -11.13 13.41
C TYR A 176 18.53 -12.49 12.85
N SER A 177 19.17 -13.61 13.23
CA SER A 177 18.79 -14.93 12.68
C SER A 177 17.45 -15.46 13.19
N GLN A 178 17.10 -15.23 14.46
CA GLN A 178 15.93 -15.91 15.06
C GLN A 178 14.58 -15.45 14.48
N PRO A 179 14.34 -14.17 14.14
CA PRO A 179 13.17 -13.74 13.38
C PRO A 179 13.15 -14.34 11.96
N LEU A 180 14.26 -14.28 11.24
CA LEU A 180 14.43 -14.82 9.87
C LEU A 180 14.03 -16.30 9.78
N ILE A 181 14.53 -17.11 10.72
CA ILE A 181 14.24 -18.55 10.85
C ILE A 181 12.77 -18.81 11.21
N ASN A 182 12.07 -17.82 11.76
CA ASN A 182 10.65 -17.94 12.12
C ASN A 182 9.70 -17.55 11.00
N THR A 183 10.06 -16.61 10.14
CA THR A 183 9.20 -16.19 9.02
C THR A 183 9.42 -17.02 7.74
N ILE A 184 10.64 -17.49 7.47
CA ILE A 184 10.93 -18.24 6.24
C ILE A 184 10.78 -19.75 6.46
N ASP A 185 9.88 -20.39 5.69
CA ASP A 185 9.89 -21.84 5.55
C ASP A 185 11.09 -22.31 4.70
N PHE A 186 12.11 -22.79 5.42
CA PHE A 186 13.24 -23.52 4.88
C PHE A 186 12.99 -25.04 4.79
N GLY A 187 11.96 -25.57 5.47
CA GLY A 187 11.70 -27.01 5.59
C GLY A 187 11.30 -27.69 4.28
N ARG A 188 10.80 -26.91 3.33
CA ARG A 188 10.50 -27.30 1.94
C ARG A 188 11.72 -27.52 1.03
N PHE A 189 12.95 -27.21 1.48
CA PHE A 189 14.16 -27.45 0.69
C PHE A 189 14.92 -28.67 1.18
N ASN A 190 15.28 -29.58 0.28
CA ASN A 190 16.04 -30.77 0.67
C ASN A 190 17.52 -30.47 0.96
N LYS A 191 18.11 -29.55 0.16
CA LYS A 191 19.50 -29.14 0.29
C LYS A 191 19.67 -27.62 0.25
N ILE A 192 20.38 -27.09 1.25
CA ILE A 192 20.66 -25.66 1.43
C ILE A 192 22.18 -25.42 1.51
N VAL A 193 22.66 -24.35 0.87
CA VAL A 193 24.03 -23.83 1.03
C VAL A 193 23.99 -22.41 1.59
N ASP A 194 24.71 -22.18 2.69
CA ASP A 194 24.89 -20.87 3.35
C ASP A 194 26.25 -20.28 2.89
N ILE A 195 26.21 -19.31 1.98
CA ILE A 195 27.38 -18.71 1.31
C ILE A 195 27.91 -17.55 2.16
N GLY A 196 29.18 -17.63 2.56
CA GLY A 196 29.75 -16.74 3.58
C GLY A 196 29.22 -17.04 4.98
N GLY A 197 28.80 -18.30 5.23
CA GLY A 197 28.18 -18.70 6.49
C GLY A 197 29.12 -18.63 7.72
N SER A 198 30.42 -18.42 7.52
CA SER A 198 31.43 -18.21 8.56
C SER A 198 31.43 -19.33 9.62
N LEU A 199 31.13 -19.02 10.88
CA LEU A 199 30.99 -20.01 11.97
C LEU A 199 29.73 -20.91 11.85
N GLY A 200 28.90 -20.73 10.81
CA GLY A 200 27.78 -21.61 10.47
C GLY A 200 26.53 -21.50 11.35
N LEU A 201 26.45 -20.46 12.18
CA LEU A 201 25.41 -20.31 13.22
C LEU A 201 23.97 -20.21 12.65
N LEU A 202 23.80 -19.52 11.51
CA LEU A 202 22.48 -19.40 10.86
C LEU A 202 21.99 -20.77 10.40
N LEU A 203 22.80 -21.47 9.60
CA LEU A 203 22.51 -22.80 9.10
C LEU A 203 22.29 -23.83 10.22
N SER A 204 23.04 -23.76 11.32
CA SER A 204 22.87 -24.67 12.46
C SER A 204 21.50 -24.50 13.13
N GLN A 205 21.02 -23.26 13.27
CA GLN A 205 19.70 -22.96 13.83
C GLN A 205 18.57 -23.34 12.85
N ILE A 206 18.76 -23.13 11.53
CA ILE A 206 17.83 -23.60 10.49
C ILE A 206 17.66 -25.12 10.58
N LEU A 207 18.76 -25.88 10.57
CA LEU A 207 18.72 -27.35 10.59
C LEU A 207 18.16 -27.92 11.91
N LYS A 208 18.37 -27.22 13.04
CA LYS A 208 17.73 -27.57 14.34
C LYS A 208 16.21 -27.50 14.27
N LYS A 209 15.66 -26.44 13.66
CA LYS A 209 14.21 -26.25 13.53
C LYS A 209 13.61 -27.17 12.46
N TYR A 210 14.30 -27.30 11.32
CA TYR A 210 13.82 -28.03 10.15
C TYR A 210 14.54 -29.38 10.02
N THR A 211 13.96 -30.39 10.67
CA THR A 211 14.43 -31.79 10.61
C THR A 211 14.23 -32.44 9.24
N THR A 212 13.37 -31.86 8.38
CA THR A 212 13.09 -32.33 7.01
C THR A 212 14.23 -32.12 6.02
N ILE A 213 15.08 -31.12 6.23
CA ILE A 213 16.22 -30.80 5.36
C ILE A 213 17.25 -31.93 5.48
N GLN A 214 17.59 -32.63 4.40
CA GLN A 214 18.57 -33.72 4.46
C GLN A 214 20.01 -33.21 4.58
N GLN A 215 20.35 -32.09 3.93
CA GLN A 215 21.72 -31.58 3.92
C GLN A 215 21.81 -30.05 3.91
N GLY A 216 22.47 -29.48 4.92
CA GLY A 216 22.97 -28.11 4.91
C GLY A 216 24.48 -28.07 4.75
N ILE A 217 24.98 -27.14 3.94
CA ILE A 217 26.40 -26.86 3.76
C ILE A 217 26.68 -25.41 4.12
N CYS A 218 27.61 -25.17 5.05
CA CYS A 218 28.23 -23.87 5.23
C CYS A 218 29.43 -23.77 4.27
N PHE A 219 29.41 -22.75 3.41
CA PHE A 219 30.37 -22.54 2.34
C PHE A 219 31.10 -21.20 2.51
N ASP A 220 32.42 -21.25 2.63
CA ASP A 220 33.26 -20.08 2.92
C ASP A 220 34.71 -20.29 2.43
N LEU A 221 35.58 -19.31 2.63
CA LEU A 221 37.00 -19.40 2.28
C LEU A 221 37.73 -20.48 3.11
N PRO A 222 38.79 -21.13 2.57
CA PRO A 222 39.52 -22.20 3.27
C PRO A 222 40.00 -21.86 4.69
N SER A 223 40.47 -20.62 4.91
CA SER A 223 40.91 -20.12 6.21
C SER A 223 39.77 -19.99 7.22
N VAL A 224 38.62 -19.47 6.79
CA VAL A 224 37.41 -19.32 7.62
C VAL A 224 36.85 -20.70 7.98
N ILE A 225 36.78 -21.63 7.02
CA ILE A 225 36.37 -23.01 7.24
C ILE A 225 37.33 -23.74 8.21
N GLN A 226 38.63 -23.48 8.14
CA GLN A 226 39.60 -24.03 9.09
C GLN A 226 39.36 -23.48 10.51
N GLN A 227 39.12 -22.18 10.66
CA GLN A 227 38.79 -21.57 11.95
C GLN A 227 37.47 -22.12 12.53
N ALA A 228 36.41 -22.21 11.73
CA ALA A 228 35.11 -22.73 12.16
C ALA A 228 35.18 -24.18 12.67
N LYS A 229 36.01 -25.02 12.03
CA LYS A 229 36.28 -26.40 12.47
C LYS A 229 37.05 -26.48 13.80
N LEU A 230 37.88 -25.49 14.13
CA LEU A 230 38.62 -25.44 15.40
C LEU A 230 37.76 -25.01 16.60
N VAL A 231 36.75 -24.15 16.38
CA VAL A 231 35.83 -23.69 17.45
C VAL A 231 34.86 -24.79 17.89
N ASN A 232 34.58 -25.76 17.00
CA ASN A 232 33.81 -27.01 17.21
C ASN A 232 32.62 -26.95 18.18
N GLU A 233 31.75 -25.95 18.03
CA GLU A 233 30.47 -25.87 18.76
C GLU A 233 29.44 -26.90 18.25
N PHE A 234 29.65 -27.51 17.08
CA PHE A 234 28.65 -28.32 16.37
C PHE A 234 28.32 -29.65 17.04
N ASP A 235 29.31 -30.28 17.68
CA ASP A 235 29.08 -31.46 18.53
C ASP A 235 28.16 -31.15 19.73
N LYS A 236 28.06 -29.87 20.15
CA LYS A 236 27.14 -29.41 21.21
C LYS A 236 25.73 -29.09 20.67
N GLN A 237 25.49 -29.19 19.37
CA GLN A 237 24.25 -28.72 18.73
C GLN A 237 23.25 -29.83 18.36
N ASN A 238 23.56 -31.11 18.62
CA ASN A 238 22.68 -32.26 18.33
C ASN A 238 22.24 -32.38 16.85
N ILE A 239 23.11 -31.99 15.91
CA ILE A 239 22.90 -32.16 14.45
C ILE A 239 23.84 -33.27 13.96
N SER A 240 23.34 -34.27 13.22
CA SER A 240 24.23 -35.28 12.64
C SER A 240 25.23 -34.68 11.65
N LYS A 241 26.45 -35.20 11.63
CA LYS A 241 27.53 -34.82 10.71
C LYS A 241 27.20 -35.14 9.25
N ASP A 242 26.22 -36.01 9.00
CA ASP A 242 25.69 -36.27 7.66
C ASP A 242 24.82 -35.11 7.14
N ARG A 243 24.09 -34.43 8.04
CA ARG A 243 23.20 -33.31 7.72
C ARG A 243 23.89 -31.95 7.69
N TYR A 244 25.07 -31.82 8.32
CA TYR A 244 25.81 -30.55 8.40
C TYR A 244 27.23 -30.71 7.88
N GLN A 245 27.61 -29.93 6.86
CA GLN A 245 28.94 -29.97 6.27
C GLN A 245 29.57 -28.58 6.15
N PHE A 246 30.89 -28.52 6.31
CA PHE A 246 31.72 -27.33 6.05
C PHE A 246 32.57 -27.56 4.80
N ILE A 247 32.25 -26.86 3.71
CA ILE A 247 32.98 -26.93 2.43
C ILE A 247 33.68 -25.60 2.17
N SER A 248 34.94 -25.67 1.75
CA SER A 248 35.76 -24.50 1.40
C SER A 248 35.78 -24.25 -0.11
N GLY A 249 35.65 -22.99 -0.52
CA GLY A 249 35.78 -22.58 -1.91
C GLY A 249 35.82 -21.05 -2.08
N ASP A 250 35.49 -20.57 -3.28
CA ASP A 250 35.42 -19.16 -3.62
C ASP A 250 34.04 -18.85 -4.23
N MET A 251 33.32 -17.88 -3.65
CA MET A 251 32.00 -17.44 -4.14
C MET A 251 32.06 -16.74 -5.51
N PHE A 252 33.25 -16.39 -6.00
CA PHE A 252 33.46 -15.89 -7.37
C PHE A 252 33.71 -17.03 -8.38
N ASP A 253 34.03 -18.26 -7.94
CA ASP A 253 34.17 -19.42 -8.83
C ASP A 253 33.05 -20.45 -8.65
N ALA A 254 32.13 -20.42 -9.63
CA ALA A 254 31.04 -21.37 -9.80
C ALA A 254 31.44 -22.86 -9.83
N THR A 255 32.71 -23.20 -10.06
CA THR A 255 33.17 -24.60 -10.00
C THR A 255 33.32 -25.11 -8.57
N THR A 256 33.51 -24.20 -7.60
CA THR A 256 33.68 -24.53 -6.18
C THR A 256 32.36 -24.48 -5.39
N ILE A 257 31.37 -23.70 -5.86
CA ILE A 257 30.07 -23.53 -5.20
C ILE A 257 29.27 -24.86 -5.23
N PRO A 258 28.90 -25.44 -4.07
CA PRO A 258 28.18 -26.70 -4.02
C PRO A 258 26.75 -26.60 -4.55
N GLN A 259 26.31 -27.62 -5.29
CA GLN A 259 24.93 -27.72 -5.82
C GLN A 259 23.89 -27.76 -4.69
N ALA A 260 22.85 -26.91 -4.75
CA ALA A 260 21.76 -26.85 -3.77
C ALA A 260 20.40 -26.48 -4.39
N ASN A 261 19.30 -26.73 -3.66
CA ASN A 261 17.95 -26.27 -4.04
C ASN A 261 17.64 -24.87 -3.47
N ALA A 262 18.32 -24.48 -2.39
CA ALA A 262 18.39 -23.11 -1.92
C ALA A 262 19.83 -22.65 -1.63
N TYR A 263 20.13 -21.42 -1.98
CA TYR A 263 21.29 -20.66 -1.51
C TYR A 263 20.83 -19.59 -0.52
N ILE A 264 21.64 -19.34 0.51
CA ILE A 264 21.48 -18.22 1.44
C ILE A 264 22.72 -17.35 1.35
N MET A 265 22.52 -16.04 1.31
CA MET A 265 23.53 -15.00 1.49
C MET A 265 22.99 -14.04 2.54
N LYS A 266 23.70 -13.85 3.65
CA LYS A 266 23.29 -12.95 4.73
C LYS A 266 24.44 -12.01 5.06
N ASN A 267 24.26 -10.71 4.83
CA ASN A 267 25.29 -9.68 4.98
C ASN A 267 26.54 -10.05 4.18
N ILE A 268 26.38 -10.15 2.85
CA ILE A 268 27.47 -10.53 1.92
C ILE A 268 27.53 -9.55 0.75
N ILE A 269 26.41 -9.20 0.13
CA ILE A 269 26.42 -8.31 -1.04
C ILE A 269 26.75 -6.86 -0.65
N HIS A 270 26.47 -6.46 0.60
CA HIS A 270 26.87 -5.15 1.11
C HIS A 270 28.40 -4.97 1.26
N ASP A 271 29.19 -6.05 1.36
CA ASP A 271 30.67 -6.01 1.39
C ASP A 271 31.30 -5.61 0.04
N TRP A 272 30.54 -5.66 -1.05
CA TRP A 272 31.07 -5.56 -2.42
C TRP A 272 30.53 -4.35 -3.18
N ASN A 273 31.34 -3.83 -4.10
CA ASN A 273 30.84 -2.94 -5.15
C ASN A 273 29.92 -3.68 -6.14
N ASP A 274 29.17 -2.91 -6.94
CA ASP A 274 28.12 -3.45 -7.83
C ASP A 274 28.65 -4.47 -8.86
N GLN A 275 29.84 -4.26 -9.42
CA GLN A 275 30.45 -5.19 -10.37
C GLN A 275 30.77 -6.53 -9.70
N ARG A 276 31.41 -6.50 -8.52
CA ARG A 276 31.74 -7.71 -7.76
C ARG A 276 30.48 -8.44 -7.28
N ALA A 277 29.45 -7.73 -6.85
CA ALA A 277 28.15 -8.31 -6.51
C ALA A 277 27.50 -9.04 -7.70
N ILE A 278 27.50 -8.42 -8.89
CA ILE A 278 27.04 -9.03 -10.14
C ILE A 278 27.84 -10.29 -10.47
N ASP A 279 29.14 -10.30 -10.24
CA ASP A 279 29.99 -11.46 -10.53
C ASP A 279 29.75 -12.64 -9.57
N ILE A 280 29.45 -12.39 -8.28
CA ILE A 280 28.98 -13.44 -7.35
C ILE A 280 27.64 -14.01 -7.82
N PHE A 281 26.67 -13.16 -8.18
CA PHE A 281 25.37 -13.60 -8.68
C PHE A 281 25.50 -14.44 -9.97
N LYS A 282 26.41 -14.09 -10.89
CA LYS A 282 26.75 -14.91 -12.06
C LYS A 282 27.35 -16.26 -11.66
N ALA A 283 28.25 -16.30 -10.68
CA ALA A 283 28.87 -17.52 -10.21
C ALA A 283 27.82 -18.47 -9.59
N ILE A 284 26.95 -17.97 -8.72
CA ILE A 284 25.82 -18.72 -8.13
C ILE A 284 24.86 -19.20 -9.22
N ARG A 285 24.50 -18.36 -10.20
CA ARG A 285 23.66 -18.78 -11.35
C ARG A 285 24.31 -19.91 -12.15
N LYS A 286 25.61 -19.84 -12.41
CA LYS A 286 26.36 -20.88 -13.14
C LYS A 286 26.49 -22.18 -12.32
N ALA A 287 26.51 -22.07 -10.99
CA ALA A 287 26.46 -23.23 -10.09
C ALA A 287 25.05 -23.85 -9.97
N ALA A 288 23.98 -23.09 -10.16
CA ALA A 288 22.58 -23.57 -10.09
C ALA A 288 22.14 -24.38 -11.33
N LYS A 289 22.73 -25.57 -11.53
CA LYS A 289 22.49 -26.42 -12.72
C LYS A 289 21.01 -26.84 -12.87
N GLU A 290 20.44 -26.52 -14.03
CA GLU A 290 19.21 -27.04 -14.67
C GLU A 290 17.88 -27.11 -13.87
N GLN A 291 17.90 -26.93 -12.56
CA GLN A 291 16.73 -26.95 -11.68
C GLN A 291 16.31 -25.53 -11.28
N GLN A 292 15.06 -25.37 -10.84
CA GLN A 292 14.59 -24.13 -10.23
C GLN A 292 15.18 -24.01 -8.81
N VAL A 293 16.04 -23.02 -8.59
CA VAL A 293 16.74 -22.79 -7.31
C VAL A 293 16.26 -21.49 -6.68
N THR A 294 16.18 -21.44 -5.34
CA THR A 294 15.88 -20.19 -4.61
C THR A 294 17.16 -19.59 -4.03
N LEU A 295 17.39 -18.29 -4.22
CA LEU A 295 18.41 -17.53 -3.48
C LEU A 295 17.69 -16.63 -2.47
N PHE A 296 18.10 -16.73 -1.21
CA PHE A 296 17.72 -15.80 -0.15
C PHE A 296 18.87 -14.81 0.06
N LEU A 297 18.61 -13.54 -0.21
CA LEU A 297 19.54 -12.44 0.00
C LEU A 297 19.04 -11.62 1.19
N ILE A 298 19.80 -11.59 2.28
CA ILE A 298 19.41 -10.96 3.55
C ILE A 298 20.47 -9.90 3.85
N GLU A 299 20.12 -8.63 3.73
CA GLU A 299 21.08 -7.52 3.80
C GLU A 299 20.44 -6.36 4.57
N PHE A 300 21.18 -5.30 4.87
CA PHE A 300 20.51 -4.04 5.18
C PHE A 300 20.00 -3.43 3.87
N VAL A 301 18.80 -2.85 3.91
CA VAL A 301 18.13 -2.28 2.75
C VAL A 301 17.70 -0.86 3.10
N ILE A 302 18.09 0.09 2.26
CA ILE A 302 17.64 1.48 2.34
C ILE A 302 16.20 1.50 1.81
N LEU A 303 15.24 1.65 2.73
CA LEU A 303 13.80 1.61 2.42
C LEU A 303 13.31 2.97 1.89
N PRO A 304 12.16 3.04 1.20
CA PRO A 304 11.60 4.33 0.76
C PRO A 304 11.30 5.27 1.93
N GLU A 305 11.56 6.57 1.78
CA GLU A 305 11.44 7.55 2.86
C GLU A 305 9.99 7.76 3.34
N ASN A 306 9.68 7.27 4.54
CA ASN A 306 8.45 7.59 5.27
C ASN A 306 8.73 7.58 6.78
N GLU A 307 7.80 8.08 7.61
CA GLU A 307 8.01 8.18 9.07
C GLU A 307 8.15 6.82 9.79
N GLN A 308 7.70 5.70 9.21
CA GLN A 308 7.92 4.35 9.77
C GLN A 308 9.36 3.89 9.49
N ASN A 309 9.76 3.93 8.22
CA ASN A 309 11.07 3.53 7.72
C ASN A 309 12.19 4.44 8.26
N LYS A 310 11.90 5.68 8.64
CA LYS A 310 12.85 6.68 9.17
C LYS A 310 13.81 6.13 10.23
N ARG A 311 13.33 5.31 11.17
CA ARG A 311 14.21 4.67 12.18
C ARG A 311 15.13 3.61 11.58
N ILE A 312 14.63 2.83 10.63
CA ILE A 312 15.37 1.77 9.93
C ILE A 312 16.40 2.40 8.99
N ASN A 313 16.02 3.42 8.22
CA ASN A 313 16.90 4.17 7.32
C ASN A 313 18.01 4.90 8.10
N ASN A 314 17.72 5.50 9.27
CA ASN A 314 18.78 6.07 10.10
C ASN A 314 19.87 5.02 10.47
N ILE A 315 19.47 3.77 10.69
CA ILE A 315 20.42 2.67 10.94
C ILE A 315 21.12 2.28 9.63
N ALA A 316 20.38 2.05 8.55
CA ALA A 316 20.93 1.66 7.24
C ALA A 316 21.92 2.70 6.69
N HIS A 317 21.65 4.00 6.81
CA HIS A 317 22.58 5.08 6.45
C HIS A 317 23.83 5.09 7.34
N SER A 318 23.71 4.76 8.63
CA SER A 318 24.89 4.64 9.51
C SER A 318 25.78 3.46 9.10
N ILE A 319 25.16 2.34 8.69
CA ILE A 319 25.86 1.14 8.22
C ILE A 319 26.46 1.39 6.83
N ASP A 320 25.78 2.11 5.93
CA ASP A 320 26.31 2.52 4.62
C ASP A 320 27.62 3.31 4.76
N MET A 321 27.66 4.28 5.68
CA MET A 321 28.90 5.00 5.99
C MET A 321 29.98 4.09 6.60
N HIS A 322 29.63 3.09 7.42
CA HIS A 322 30.58 2.09 7.92
C HIS A 322 31.13 1.22 6.77
N MET A 323 30.28 0.69 5.89
CA MET A 323 30.66 -0.10 4.71
C MET A 323 31.59 0.67 3.77
N MET A 324 31.30 1.96 3.57
CA MET A 324 32.17 2.87 2.81
C MET A 324 33.54 3.07 3.46
N VAL A 325 33.59 3.25 4.79
CA VAL A 325 34.84 3.44 5.55
C VAL A 325 35.69 2.19 5.62
N MET A 326 35.08 1.02 5.87
CA MET A 326 35.83 -0.21 6.13
C MET A 326 36.15 -0.99 4.85
N LEU A 327 35.22 -1.03 3.89
CA LEU A 327 35.32 -1.89 2.69
C LEU A 327 35.30 -1.13 1.37
N GLY A 328 34.97 0.17 1.37
CA GLY A 328 34.72 0.92 0.14
C GLY A 328 33.47 0.44 -0.60
N ALA A 329 32.58 -0.23 0.14
CA ALA A 329 31.34 -0.83 -0.34
C ALA A 329 30.13 0.02 0.09
N LYS A 330 28.92 -0.52 0.02
CA LYS A 330 27.69 0.24 0.28
C LYS A 330 26.48 -0.64 0.60
N GLU A 331 25.58 -0.07 1.38
CA GLU A 331 24.19 -0.51 1.45
C GLU A 331 23.42 -0.04 0.20
N ARG A 332 22.24 -0.63 -0.02
CA ARG A 332 21.48 -0.42 -1.26
C ARG A 332 19.99 -0.32 -1.03
N THR A 333 19.31 0.41 -1.89
CA THR A 333 17.85 0.35 -2.00
C THR A 333 17.39 -0.95 -2.65
N GLN A 334 16.13 -1.33 -2.46
CA GLN A 334 15.52 -2.45 -3.18
C GLN A 334 15.75 -2.34 -4.70
N TYR A 335 15.50 -1.16 -5.29
CA TYR A 335 15.69 -0.94 -6.73
C TYR A 335 17.14 -1.16 -7.20
N GLN A 336 18.13 -0.86 -6.35
CA GLN A 336 19.53 -1.15 -6.66
C GLN A 336 19.83 -2.65 -6.60
N TYR A 337 19.34 -3.38 -5.59
CA TYR A 337 19.44 -4.85 -5.57
C TYR A 337 18.76 -5.49 -6.79
N GLU A 338 17.54 -5.05 -7.14
CA GLU A 338 16.86 -5.48 -8.35
C GLU A 338 17.67 -5.19 -9.62
N TYR A 339 18.32 -4.03 -9.71
CA TYR A 339 19.15 -3.67 -10.86
C TYR A 339 20.35 -4.61 -11.03
N LEU A 340 21.04 -4.98 -9.93
CA LEU A 340 22.14 -5.96 -9.97
C LEU A 340 21.66 -7.33 -10.46
N LEU A 341 20.50 -7.78 -9.95
CA LEU A 341 19.90 -9.06 -10.32
C LEU A 341 19.43 -9.07 -11.77
N LYS A 342 18.93 -7.94 -12.29
CA LYS A 342 18.57 -7.76 -13.71
C LYS A 342 19.79 -7.82 -14.65
N GLN A 343 21.02 -7.57 -14.17
CA GLN A 343 22.25 -7.86 -14.95
C GLN A 343 22.56 -9.36 -15.07
N VAL A 344 21.80 -10.23 -14.39
CA VAL A 344 22.03 -11.68 -14.30
C VAL A 344 20.77 -12.50 -14.70
N SER A 345 19.57 -11.90 -14.75
CA SER A 345 18.35 -12.55 -15.28
C SER A 345 17.26 -11.57 -15.72
N ASN A 346 16.62 -11.85 -16.87
CA ASN A 346 15.42 -11.15 -17.35
C ASN A 346 14.13 -11.77 -16.78
N HIS A 347 13.99 -11.89 -15.46
CA HIS A 347 12.88 -12.60 -14.82
C HIS A 347 12.22 -11.81 -13.68
N ASP A 348 10.94 -12.10 -13.45
CA ASP A 348 10.13 -11.49 -12.39
C ASP A 348 10.68 -11.86 -11.00
N LEU A 349 11.11 -10.85 -10.25
CA LEU A 349 11.61 -11.00 -8.89
C LEU A 349 10.42 -11.05 -7.93
N LEU A 350 10.13 -12.24 -7.39
CA LEU A 350 9.06 -12.43 -6.40
C LEU A 350 9.45 -11.86 -5.03
N TYR A 351 9.31 -10.53 -4.92
CA TYR A 351 9.51 -9.74 -3.71
C TYR A 351 8.57 -10.18 -2.57
N SER A 352 9.14 -10.35 -1.38
CA SER A 352 8.42 -10.53 -0.12
C SER A 352 9.25 -9.92 1.02
N GLN A 353 9.09 -8.62 1.27
CA GLN A 353 9.63 -8.00 2.48
C GLN A 353 8.81 -8.50 3.66
N GLU A 354 9.38 -9.45 4.40
CA GLU A 354 8.83 -9.88 5.67
C GLU A 354 8.92 -8.73 6.70
N PRO A 355 7.85 -8.40 7.45
CA PRO A 355 7.72 -7.16 8.22
C PRO A 355 8.65 -7.06 9.46
N THR A 356 9.67 -7.91 9.55
CA THR A 356 10.67 -7.95 10.62
C THR A 356 12.12 -8.13 10.12
N VAL A 357 12.34 -8.49 8.86
CA VAL A 357 13.69 -8.77 8.32
C VAL A 357 13.80 -8.32 6.87
N ASN A 358 14.81 -7.52 6.56
CA ASN A 358 15.14 -7.02 5.23
C ASN A 358 15.66 -8.15 4.31
N THR A 359 14.75 -9.03 3.88
CA THR A 359 15.06 -10.19 3.03
C THR A 359 14.52 -9.99 1.62
N ILE A 360 15.38 -10.23 0.63
CA ILE A 360 15.08 -10.25 -0.79
C ILE A 360 15.13 -11.72 -1.24
N LYS A 361 14.00 -12.23 -1.70
CA LYS A 361 13.83 -13.63 -2.14
C LYS A 361 13.84 -13.68 -3.66
N ILE A 362 14.63 -14.59 -4.22
CA ILE A 362 14.97 -14.61 -5.65
C ILE A 362 14.80 -16.05 -6.17
N HIS A 363 14.11 -16.22 -7.29
CA HIS A 363 14.04 -17.51 -7.98
C HIS A 363 14.99 -17.53 -9.19
N ILE A 364 16.06 -18.31 -9.09
CA ILE A 364 17.01 -18.53 -10.16
C ILE A 364 16.47 -19.67 -11.05
N ASN A 365 16.01 -19.31 -12.24
CA ASN A 365 15.74 -20.26 -13.32
C ASN A 365 16.91 -20.23 -14.31
N PRO A 366 17.63 -21.35 -14.52
CA PRO A 366 18.75 -21.41 -15.47
C PRO A 366 18.30 -21.23 -16.93
N PHE A 367 17.07 -21.61 -17.30
CA PHE A 367 16.62 -21.71 -18.70
C PHE A 367 15.68 -20.59 -19.17
N PHE A 368 16.19 -19.75 -20.08
CA PHE A 368 15.41 -19.29 -21.22
C PHE A 368 16.36 -19.02 -22.41
N LYS A 369 16.12 -19.65 -23.57
CA LYS A 369 16.78 -19.22 -24.81
C LYS A 369 16.18 -17.87 -25.23
N PRO A 370 16.96 -16.85 -25.63
CA PRO A 370 16.38 -15.71 -26.34
C PRO A 370 15.68 -16.23 -27.60
N ARG A 371 14.48 -15.71 -27.91
CA ARG A 371 13.83 -16.00 -29.20
C ARG A 371 14.72 -15.46 -30.32
N SER A 372 15.32 -16.35 -31.10
CA SER A 372 16.07 -15.99 -32.28
C SER A 372 15.17 -15.29 -33.29
N SER A 373 15.63 -14.15 -33.81
CA SER A 373 14.97 -13.39 -34.87
C SER A 373 15.11 -14.12 -36.21
N HIS A 374 14.24 -15.10 -36.45
CA HIS A 374 14.14 -15.76 -37.75
C HIS A 374 13.39 -14.86 -38.75
N HIS A 375 14.17 -14.14 -39.56
CA HIS A 375 13.74 -13.75 -40.90
C HIS A 375 13.67 -14.98 -41.82
N THR A 376 13.03 -14.81 -42.99
CA THR A 376 12.85 -15.80 -44.08
C THR A 376 11.95 -16.99 -43.74
N SER A 377 11.10 -17.49 -44.65
CA SER A 377 10.65 -16.97 -45.95
C SER A 377 9.35 -17.66 -46.38
N GLU A 378 8.71 -17.18 -47.43
CA GLU A 378 7.55 -17.84 -48.07
C GLU A 378 7.94 -19.21 -48.66
N SER A 379 7.05 -20.19 -48.50
CA SER A 379 6.80 -21.28 -49.47
C SER A 379 5.59 -22.10 -49.03
N SER A 380 4.92 -22.74 -50.00
CA SER A 380 3.60 -23.38 -49.83
C SER A 380 3.67 -24.89 -49.98
N THR A 381 2.87 -25.63 -49.19
CA THR A 381 2.32 -26.94 -49.58
C THR A 381 1.08 -27.27 -48.75
N GLU A 382 0.10 -27.84 -49.45
CA GLU A 382 -1.30 -28.02 -49.10
C GLU A 382 -1.62 -29.25 -48.21
N ILE A 383 -2.90 -29.33 -47.78
CA ILE A 383 -3.70 -30.58 -47.55
C ILE A 383 -3.29 -31.41 -46.28
N GLU A 384 -4.18 -32.03 -45.48
CA GLU A 384 -5.59 -32.46 -45.61
C GLU A 384 -6.58 -31.83 -44.58
N GLN A 385 -7.89 -32.06 -44.77
CA GLN A 385 -8.96 -31.93 -43.76
C GLN A 385 -9.31 -33.31 -43.16
N PRO A 386 -10.21 -33.38 -42.16
CA PRO A 386 -11.55 -33.84 -42.54
C PRO A 386 -12.71 -33.10 -41.84
N GLN A 387 -13.85 -33.02 -42.55
CA GLN A 387 -15.16 -32.66 -42.00
C GLN A 387 -16.01 -33.91 -41.74
N HIS A 388 -16.97 -33.83 -40.82
CA HIS A 388 -18.37 -34.31 -40.87
C HIS A 388 -18.93 -34.29 -39.41
N ASN A 389 -20.02 -33.64 -38.98
CA ASN A 389 -21.38 -33.30 -39.47
C ASN A 389 -22.49 -34.20 -38.88
N LEU A 390 -23.35 -33.58 -38.03
CA LEU A 390 -24.81 -33.82 -37.87
C LEU A 390 -25.24 -35.18 -37.24
N SER A 391 -26.43 -35.39 -36.64
CA SER A 391 -27.65 -34.56 -36.41
C SER A 391 -28.48 -35.14 -35.22
N VAL A 392 -29.02 -34.35 -34.26
CA VAL A 392 -30.41 -33.82 -34.12
C VAL A 392 -31.52 -34.85 -33.73
N SER A 393 -32.52 -34.38 -32.95
CA SER A 393 -33.85 -34.97 -32.59
C SER A 393 -33.95 -35.76 -31.26
N SER A 394 -35.06 -35.77 -30.49
CA SER A 394 -36.24 -34.85 -30.42
C SER A 394 -37.16 -35.10 -29.20
N GLN A 395 -37.82 -34.03 -28.71
CA GLN A 395 -39.17 -33.92 -28.09
C GLN A 395 -39.70 -34.92 -27.03
N SER A 396 -40.36 -34.36 -25.99
CA SER A 396 -41.64 -34.88 -25.45
C SER A 396 -42.47 -33.76 -24.77
N GLN A 397 -43.80 -33.91 -24.66
CA GLN A 397 -44.73 -32.96 -24.01
C GLN A 397 -45.89 -33.68 -23.28
N SER A 398 -46.24 -33.22 -22.08
CA SER A 398 -47.57 -33.30 -21.44
C SER A 398 -47.58 -32.37 -20.20
N ARG A 399 -48.55 -31.47 -19.95
CA ARG A 399 -49.98 -31.65 -19.63
C ARG A 399 -50.23 -32.58 -18.43
N SER A 400 -51.12 -32.31 -17.45
CA SER A 400 -51.89 -31.10 -17.06
C SER A 400 -52.75 -31.42 -15.80
N LEU A 401 -53.46 -30.41 -15.24
CA LEU A 401 -54.56 -30.51 -14.24
C LEU A 401 -54.17 -30.75 -12.76
N SER A 402 -55.02 -30.50 -11.74
CA SER A 402 -55.96 -29.37 -11.46
C SER A 402 -56.58 -29.51 -10.05
N SER A 403 -57.29 -28.47 -9.57
CA SER A 403 -58.24 -28.47 -8.42
C SER A 403 -57.61 -28.46 -7.00
N ASN A 404 -58.24 -27.96 -5.92
CA ASN A 404 -59.55 -27.27 -5.81
C ASN A 404 -59.65 -26.30 -4.60
N ARG A 405 -60.52 -25.28 -4.73
CA ARG A 405 -61.51 -24.65 -3.79
C ARG A 405 -61.47 -24.96 -2.26
N GLN A 406 -61.94 -24.14 -1.29
CA GLN A 406 -62.54 -22.76 -1.16
C GLN A 406 -62.44 -22.36 0.37
N VAL A 407 -63.10 -21.40 1.07
CA VAL A 407 -64.32 -20.56 0.87
C VAL A 407 -64.29 -19.20 1.65
N ILE A 408 -65.42 -18.49 1.63
CA ILE A 408 -65.86 -17.15 2.10
C ILE A 408 -66.15 -17.14 3.65
N THR A 409 -66.14 -16.04 4.46
CA THR A 409 -67.14 -14.94 4.68
C THR A 409 -66.52 -13.78 5.52
N SER A 410 -66.64 -12.47 5.22
CA SER A 410 -67.77 -11.48 5.28
C SER A 410 -68.04 -10.91 6.70
N THR A 411 -68.52 -9.67 6.98
CA THR A 411 -69.35 -8.67 6.23
C THR A 411 -69.40 -7.27 6.92
N ASN A 412 -69.71 -6.18 6.18
CA ASN A 412 -70.48 -4.96 6.61
C ASN A 412 -69.85 -3.94 7.64
N LYS A 413 -70.26 -2.65 7.76
CA LYS A 413 -71.28 -1.80 7.05
C LYS A 413 -70.91 -0.28 7.10
N GLU A 414 -71.68 0.57 6.40
CA GLU A 414 -71.48 2.03 6.23
C GLU A 414 -72.23 2.94 7.25
N SER A 415 -71.86 4.24 7.34
CA SER A 415 -72.79 5.40 7.36
C SER A 415 -72.07 6.79 7.37
N LYS A 416 -72.82 7.89 7.12
CA LYS A 416 -72.32 9.28 6.94
C LYS A 416 -72.93 10.27 7.97
N THR A 417 -72.34 11.48 8.10
CA THR A 417 -72.99 12.83 8.07
C THR A 417 -72.46 13.89 9.07
N VAL A 418 -71.47 14.68 8.63
CA VAL A 418 -71.45 16.17 8.46
C VAL A 418 -72.06 17.13 9.52
N ILE A 419 -71.30 18.22 9.84
CA ILE A 419 -71.66 19.56 10.41
C ILE A 419 -71.75 19.69 11.97
N GLN A 420 -71.43 20.83 12.66
CA GLN A 420 -70.83 22.13 12.23
C GLN A 420 -69.59 22.61 13.04
N LYS A 421 -69.73 23.40 14.14
CA LYS A 421 -68.67 24.23 14.77
C LYS A 421 -68.96 24.62 16.24
N LYS A 422 -67.89 24.75 17.04
CA LYS A 422 -67.54 25.99 17.80
C LYS A 422 -66.02 26.03 18.09
N GLN A 423 -65.46 27.20 18.36
CA GLN A 423 -64.01 27.46 18.42
C GLN A 423 -63.44 27.40 19.86
N LEU A 424 -62.18 26.97 20.02
CA LEU A 424 -61.04 27.80 20.51
C LEU A 424 -59.81 26.98 20.98
N LYS A 425 -58.65 27.19 20.33
CA LYS A 425 -57.32 27.54 20.95
C LYS A 425 -56.10 27.20 20.05
N SER A 426 -55.03 27.98 20.26
CA SER A 426 -53.60 27.73 19.97
C SER A 426 -53.16 27.18 18.59
N LYS A 427 -52.36 27.97 17.86
CA LYS A 427 -51.56 27.51 16.71
C LYS A 427 -50.41 26.59 17.17
N HIS A 428 -50.40 25.34 16.75
CA HIS A 428 -49.19 24.65 16.27
C HIS A 428 -49.58 23.64 15.19
N ARG A 429 -48.93 23.68 14.03
CA ARG A 429 -49.31 22.88 12.85
C ARG A 429 -48.91 21.40 13.03
N ARG A 430 -49.88 20.55 13.40
CA ARG A 430 -49.84 19.13 13.01
C ARG A 430 -49.95 19.04 11.48
N ALA A 431 -48.86 18.68 10.80
CA ALA A 431 -48.90 18.26 9.40
C ALA A 431 -49.05 16.73 9.36
N SER A 432 -50.26 16.24 9.08
CA SER A 432 -50.62 14.83 9.23
C SER A 432 -50.11 13.94 8.09
N ILE A 433 -49.46 12.84 8.46
CA ILE A 433 -49.79 11.46 8.04
C ILE A 433 -50.30 11.27 6.57
N ASP A 434 -49.53 11.69 5.57
CA ASP A 434 -49.60 11.21 4.16
C ASP A 434 -48.19 11.10 3.52
N ARG A 435 -47.16 10.92 4.36
CA ARG A 435 -45.75 10.74 3.92
C ARG A 435 -45.14 9.40 4.34
N SER A 436 -45.88 8.58 5.07
CA SER A 436 -45.47 7.26 5.57
C SER A 436 -45.62 6.18 4.50
N GLU A 437 -46.77 6.06 3.85
CA GLU A 437 -47.05 4.97 2.90
C GLU A 437 -46.30 5.17 1.57
N LYS A 438 -46.37 6.37 0.98
CA LYS A 438 -45.53 6.74 -0.18
C LYS A 438 -44.02 6.65 0.10
N LYS A 439 -43.60 6.65 1.38
CA LYS A 439 -42.24 6.23 1.78
C LYS A 439 -42.13 4.70 1.79
N LYS A 440 -42.98 3.97 2.54
CA LYS A 440 -42.93 2.49 2.62
C LYS A 440 -42.91 1.83 1.24
N ASP A 441 -43.69 2.30 0.26
CA ASP A 441 -43.67 1.72 -1.09
C ASP A 441 -42.41 2.09 -1.88
N LYS A 442 -41.90 3.31 -1.75
CA LYS A 442 -40.58 3.67 -2.31
C LYS A 442 -39.45 2.87 -1.67
N LEU A 443 -39.56 2.55 -0.37
CA LEU A 443 -38.59 1.75 0.38
C LEU A 443 -38.67 0.26 0.01
N LYS A 444 -39.88 -0.30 -0.18
CA LYS A 444 -40.07 -1.64 -0.77
C LYS A 444 -39.51 -1.72 -2.19
N ARG A 445 -39.68 -0.67 -3.00
CA ARG A 445 -39.12 -0.59 -4.36
C ARG A 445 -37.59 -0.56 -4.35
N LEU A 446 -36.99 0.22 -3.45
CA LEU A 446 -35.55 0.22 -3.21
C LEU A 446 -35.04 -1.13 -2.69
N TYR A 447 -35.75 -1.76 -1.75
CA TYR A 447 -35.39 -3.09 -1.26
C TYR A 447 -35.44 -4.14 -2.39
N LYS A 448 -36.39 -4.01 -3.33
CA LYS A 448 -36.44 -4.87 -4.52
C LYS A 448 -35.33 -4.58 -5.54
N GLU A 449 -34.99 -3.32 -5.78
CA GLU A 449 -33.77 -2.94 -6.54
C GLU A 449 -32.48 -3.52 -5.91
N TYR A 450 -32.49 -3.78 -4.60
CA TYR A 450 -31.40 -4.40 -3.85
C TYR A 450 -31.67 -5.88 -3.48
N SER A 451 -32.57 -6.58 -4.18
CA SER A 451 -32.78 -8.03 -4.02
C SER A 451 -32.42 -8.87 -5.24
N ASP A 452 -32.24 -8.24 -6.41
CA ASP A 452 -31.96 -8.91 -7.67
C ASP A 452 -30.47 -9.26 -7.81
N GLU A 453 -30.15 -10.28 -8.61
CA GLU A 453 -28.88 -11.03 -8.47
C GLU A 453 -27.60 -10.27 -8.89
N ASN A 454 -27.71 -9.16 -9.63
CA ASN A 454 -26.60 -8.32 -10.11
C ASN A 454 -26.22 -7.17 -9.14
N LEU A 455 -26.41 -7.36 -7.84
CA LEU A 455 -26.20 -6.36 -6.78
C LEU A 455 -24.85 -5.62 -6.83
N CYS A 456 -23.76 -6.31 -7.15
CA CYS A 456 -22.40 -5.73 -7.17
C CYS A 456 -22.18 -4.72 -8.33
N GLU A 457 -23.15 -4.60 -9.25
CA GLU A 457 -23.17 -3.64 -10.38
C GLU A 457 -24.11 -2.44 -10.12
N HIS A 458 -24.63 -2.24 -8.91
CA HIS A 458 -25.69 -1.23 -8.66
C HIS A 458 -25.20 0.04 -7.91
N TRP A 459 -24.13 0.64 -8.43
CA TRP A 459 -23.52 1.87 -7.90
C TRP A 459 -24.34 3.13 -8.25
N LYS A 460 -25.02 3.73 -7.26
CA LYS A 460 -25.83 4.95 -7.46
C LYS A 460 -24.96 6.21 -7.42
N PRO A 461 -25.06 7.12 -8.41
CA PRO A 461 -24.19 8.29 -8.50
C PRO A 461 -24.47 9.33 -7.40
N LEU A 462 -23.41 9.90 -6.85
CA LEU A 462 -23.47 11.02 -5.91
C LEU A 462 -23.76 12.35 -6.62
N ARG A 463 -24.32 13.32 -5.89
CA ARG A 463 -24.44 14.71 -6.36
C ARG A 463 -23.09 15.43 -6.23
N THR A 464 -22.35 15.52 -7.33
CA THR A 464 -21.03 16.16 -7.40
C THR A 464 -21.05 17.34 -8.36
N GLN A 465 -20.17 18.32 -8.14
CA GLN A 465 -19.79 19.26 -9.20
C GLN A 465 -18.74 18.58 -10.08
N GLN A 466 -18.75 18.82 -11.39
CA GLN A 466 -17.84 18.17 -12.33
C GLN A 466 -16.72 19.14 -12.72
N CYS A 467 -15.46 18.68 -12.68
CA CYS A 467 -14.34 19.46 -13.21
C CYS A 467 -14.47 19.59 -14.73
N SER A 468 -14.42 20.80 -15.26
CA SER A 468 -14.50 21.05 -16.70
C SER A 468 -13.26 20.63 -17.49
N GLU A 469 -12.11 20.43 -16.83
CA GLU A 469 -10.84 20.07 -17.48
C GLU A 469 -10.44 18.60 -17.25
N LEU A 470 -10.84 17.98 -16.14
CA LEU A 470 -10.46 16.61 -15.77
C LEU A 470 -11.58 15.57 -15.92
N TYR A 471 -12.82 15.99 -16.22
CA TYR A 471 -14.00 15.15 -16.49
C TYR A 471 -14.45 14.20 -15.36
N ILE A 472 -13.92 14.43 -14.16
CA ILE A 472 -14.16 13.73 -12.90
C ILE A 472 -14.90 14.63 -11.90
N PRO A 473 -15.52 14.07 -10.84
CA PRO A 473 -16.14 14.85 -9.78
C PRO A 473 -15.13 15.63 -8.92
N VAL A 474 -15.52 16.83 -8.51
CA VAL A 474 -14.90 17.63 -7.45
C VAL A 474 -15.80 17.57 -6.22
N SER A 475 -15.20 17.22 -5.08
CA SER A 475 -15.85 17.11 -3.79
C SER A 475 -15.80 18.45 -3.05
N SER A 476 -16.94 19.00 -2.65
CA SER A 476 -17.03 20.09 -1.67
C SER A 476 -17.35 19.59 -0.25
N GLN A 477 -17.15 18.28 0.01
CA GLN A 477 -17.68 17.61 1.21
C GLN A 477 -17.12 18.13 2.54
N TRP A 478 -15.88 18.65 2.54
CA TRP A 478 -15.17 19.13 3.74
C TRP A 478 -14.49 20.50 3.57
N GLN A 479 -14.41 21.03 2.35
CA GLN A 479 -13.89 22.36 2.02
C GLN A 479 -14.77 22.98 0.93
N PRO A 480 -15.18 24.26 1.03
CA PRO A 480 -16.09 24.88 0.06
C PRO A 480 -15.52 24.96 -1.36
N ASP A 481 -14.23 25.25 -1.48
CA ASP A 481 -13.54 25.56 -2.74
C ASP A 481 -13.36 24.33 -3.66
N GLY A 482 -13.58 23.14 -3.11
CA GLY A 482 -13.52 21.87 -3.82
C GLY A 482 -12.15 21.17 -3.74
N HIS A 483 -12.18 19.84 -3.72
CA HIS A 483 -10.99 18.99 -3.78
C HIS A 483 -11.27 17.73 -4.62
N LEU A 484 -10.24 17.17 -5.24
CA LEU A 484 -10.33 15.85 -5.85
C LEU A 484 -10.33 14.80 -4.73
N TYR A 485 -11.28 13.86 -4.78
CA TYR A 485 -11.48 12.87 -3.72
C TYR A 485 -11.57 11.47 -4.33
N PRO A 486 -10.53 10.62 -4.15
CA PRO A 486 -10.42 9.33 -4.83
C PRO A 486 -11.66 8.45 -4.74
N ILE A 487 -12.34 8.44 -3.59
CA ILE A 487 -13.56 7.65 -3.37
C ILE A 487 -14.70 8.10 -4.29
N GLN A 488 -14.93 9.40 -4.43
CA GLN A 488 -15.98 9.91 -5.34
C GLN A 488 -15.62 9.67 -6.81
N ILE A 489 -14.32 9.76 -7.17
CA ILE A 489 -13.83 9.56 -8.53
C ILE A 489 -13.95 8.08 -8.94
N ALA A 490 -13.57 7.16 -8.06
CA ALA A 490 -13.74 5.73 -8.26
C ALA A 490 -15.23 5.33 -8.30
N GLN A 491 -16.07 5.84 -7.38
CA GLN A 491 -17.51 5.58 -7.39
C GLN A 491 -18.22 6.14 -8.63
N TYR A 492 -17.78 7.29 -9.14
CA TYR A 492 -18.23 7.83 -10.41
C TYR A 492 -17.91 6.85 -11.54
N GLY A 493 -16.64 6.46 -11.71
CA GLY A 493 -16.23 5.48 -12.72
C GLY A 493 -16.95 4.14 -12.61
N LEU A 494 -17.09 3.56 -11.41
CA LEU A 494 -17.83 2.32 -11.16
C LEU A 494 -19.32 2.45 -11.51
N SER A 495 -19.95 3.58 -11.22
CA SER A 495 -21.35 3.82 -11.61
C SER A 495 -21.52 3.95 -13.13
N HIS A 496 -20.50 4.46 -13.82
CA HIS A 496 -20.50 4.59 -15.27
C HIS A 496 -20.25 3.22 -15.95
N TRP A 497 -19.28 2.44 -15.47
CA TRP A 497 -19.12 1.02 -15.83
C TRP A 497 -20.43 0.24 -15.71
N SER A 498 -21.08 0.34 -14.55
CA SER A 498 -22.35 -0.33 -14.24
C SER A 498 -23.45 -0.02 -15.26
N ARG A 499 -23.53 1.23 -15.74
CA ARG A 499 -24.47 1.62 -16.79
C ARG A 499 -24.11 1.05 -18.16
N LEU A 500 -22.84 0.81 -18.46
CA LEU A 500 -22.44 0.18 -19.73
C LEU A 500 -22.91 -1.28 -19.78
N GLU A 501 -22.66 -2.05 -18.73
CA GLU A 501 -23.10 -3.45 -18.66
C GLU A 501 -24.64 -3.58 -18.74
N LEU A 502 -25.36 -2.78 -17.96
CA LEU A 502 -26.83 -2.80 -17.96
C LEU A 502 -27.45 -2.28 -19.28
N ASN A 503 -26.88 -1.24 -19.90
CA ASN A 503 -27.41 -0.66 -21.15
C ASN A 503 -26.86 -1.31 -22.42
N SER A 504 -25.92 -2.26 -22.31
CA SER A 504 -25.27 -2.98 -23.43
C SER A 504 -26.24 -3.55 -24.46
N LYS A 505 -27.47 -3.86 -24.04
CA LYS A 505 -28.53 -4.47 -24.85
C LYS A 505 -29.53 -3.47 -25.46
N ASN A 506 -29.45 -2.16 -25.20
CA ASN A 506 -30.45 -1.17 -25.65
C ASN A 506 -29.92 0.27 -25.86
N GLN A 507 -29.40 0.58 -27.06
CA GLN A 507 -29.68 1.82 -27.86
C GLN A 507 -28.68 2.00 -29.03
N GLN A 508 -29.09 1.67 -30.26
CA GLN A 508 -28.40 2.13 -31.47
C GLN A 508 -28.78 3.59 -31.79
N ASN A 509 -28.21 4.54 -31.04
CA ASN A 509 -28.31 5.96 -31.38
C ASN A 509 -27.08 6.39 -32.20
N LYS A 510 -27.30 7.13 -33.29
CA LYS A 510 -26.22 7.70 -34.12
C LYS A 510 -25.32 8.63 -33.28
N ILE A 511 -24.02 8.53 -33.51
CA ILE A 511 -23.01 9.48 -33.00
C ILE A 511 -22.61 10.38 -34.18
N TYR A 512 -22.71 11.69 -33.99
CA TYR A 512 -22.26 12.68 -34.97
C TYR A 512 -20.84 13.11 -34.62
N LYS A 513 -19.97 13.22 -35.62
CA LYS A 513 -18.59 13.72 -35.49
C LYS A 513 -18.37 14.82 -36.52
N PHE A 514 -17.71 15.89 -36.11
CA PHE A 514 -17.21 16.95 -36.97
C PHE A 514 -15.74 17.17 -36.61
N GLU A 515 -14.83 16.92 -37.54
CA GLU A 515 -13.39 16.94 -37.26
C GLU A 515 -12.88 18.35 -36.96
N ARG A 516 -13.34 19.33 -37.76
CA ARG A 516 -13.10 20.76 -37.58
C ARG A 516 -14.26 21.57 -38.16
N ILE A 517 -14.66 22.63 -37.46
CA ILE A 517 -15.60 23.65 -37.95
C ILE A 517 -15.05 25.04 -37.59
N GLN A 518 -15.09 25.98 -38.54
CA GLN A 518 -14.52 27.32 -38.38
C GLN A 518 -15.50 28.42 -38.84
N PRO A 519 -15.33 29.68 -38.36
CA PRO A 519 -16.01 30.85 -38.91
C PRO A 519 -15.74 31.07 -40.41
N LYS A 520 -16.67 31.71 -41.13
CA LYS A 520 -16.40 32.21 -42.49
C LYS A 520 -15.78 33.61 -42.44
N GLU A 521 -14.80 33.85 -43.30
CA GLU A 521 -13.96 35.06 -43.30
C GLU A 521 -14.75 36.38 -43.21
N ASN A 522 -15.79 36.53 -44.03
CA ASN A 522 -16.56 37.77 -44.12
C ASN A 522 -17.63 37.97 -43.02
N ASN A 523 -17.94 36.92 -42.23
CA ASN A 523 -19.14 36.91 -41.36
C ASN A 523 -18.84 36.68 -39.87
N HIS A 524 -17.60 36.40 -39.47
CA HIS A 524 -17.20 36.01 -38.10
C HIS A 524 -17.96 34.82 -37.48
N CYS A 525 -18.77 34.11 -38.28
CA CYS A 525 -19.53 32.93 -37.88
C CYS A 525 -19.55 31.89 -39.00
N SER A 526 -19.72 30.61 -38.63
CA SER A 526 -19.95 29.51 -39.57
C SER A 526 -21.36 29.60 -40.16
N SER A 527 -21.64 28.84 -41.22
CA SER A 527 -23.01 28.45 -41.55
C SER A 527 -23.60 27.57 -40.44
N TRP A 528 -24.93 27.52 -40.31
CA TRP A 528 -25.60 26.62 -39.39
C TRP A 528 -25.54 25.17 -39.89
N HIS A 529 -24.80 24.30 -39.19
CA HIS A 529 -24.78 22.87 -39.44
C HIS A 529 -26.01 22.24 -38.78
N THR A 530 -26.87 21.60 -39.57
CA THR A 530 -28.14 21.02 -39.09
C THR A 530 -27.99 19.50 -38.94
N ILE A 531 -28.29 18.97 -37.75
CA ILE A 531 -28.39 17.52 -37.57
C ILE A 531 -29.73 17.06 -38.16
N LYS A 532 -29.68 16.06 -39.04
CA LYS A 532 -30.84 15.61 -39.83
C LYS A 532 -31.87 14.80 -39.03
N ASP A 533 -31.42 14.10 -38.00
CA ASP A 533 -32.25 13.28 -37.13
C ASP A 533 -32.63 14.06 -35.85
N GLU A 534 -33.84 13.82 -35.35
CA GLU A 534 -34.25 14.29 -34.03
C GLU A 534 -33.44 13.63 -32.90
N ILE A 535 -32.95 14.43 -31.94
CA ILE A 535 -32.21 13.93 -30.77
C ILE A 535 -33.04 14.14 -29.50
N PHE A 536 -32.96 13.18 -28.56
CA PHE A 536 -33.62 13.28 -27.27
C PHE A 536 -32.72 13.97 -26.24
N LEU A 537 -33.06 15.23 -25.92
CA LEU A 537 -32.27 16.17 -25.11
C LEU A 537 -31.70 15.62 -23.80
N SER A 538 -32.42 14.73 -23.11
CA SER A 538 -31.97 14.15 -21.84
C SER A 538 -30.82 13.15 -21.98
N ASN A 539 -30.61 12.59 -23.18
CA ASN A 539 -29.54 11.62 -23.46
C ASN A 539 -28.41 12.24 -24.31
N THR A 540 -28.44 13.55 -24.61
CA THR A 540 -27.44 14.21 -25.46
C THR A 540 -26.17 14.56 -24.69
N TYR A 541 -25.10 13.84 -25.01
CA TYR A 541 -23.74 14.13 -24.60
C TYR A 541 -22.99 14.89 -25.70
N ILE A 542 -22.15 15.85 -25.32
CA ILE A 542 -21.23 16.54 -26.23
C ILE A 542 -19.77 16.49 -25.76
N HIS A 543 -18.88 16.26 -26.72
CA HIS A 543 -17.43 16.46 -26.64
C HIS A 543 -17.02 17.54 -27.65
N PHE A 544 -16.10 18.44 -27.32
CA PHE A 544 -15.43 19.29 -28.32
C PHE A 544 -14.19 19.99 -27.74
N THR A 545 -13.27 20.43 -28.61
CA THR A 545 -12.19 21.37 -28.25
C THR A 545 -12.44 22.72 -28.91
N ILE A 546 -12.45 23.82 -28.15
CA ILE A 546 -12.71 25.17 -28.65
C ILE A 546 -11.51 26.10 -28.45
N SER A 547 -11.22 26.91 -29.48
CA SER A 547 -10.21 27.96 -29.45
C SER A 547 -10.57 29.09 -28.46
N SER A 548 -9.57 29.92 -28.13
CA SER A 548 -9.78 31.23 -27.48
C SER A 548 -10.72 32.13 -28.28
N ASN A 549 -11.30 33.14 -27.61
CA ASN A 549 -12.18 34.18 -28.18
C ASN A 549 -13.42 33.71 -28.97
N SER A 550 -13.74 32.41 -28.90
CA SER A 550 -14.76 31.75 -29.70
C SER A 550 -16.00 31.35 -28.90
N SER A 551 -17.14 31.22 -29.59
CA SER A 551 -18.39 30.68 -29.07
C SER A 551 -18.90 29.52 -29.91
N LEU A 552 -19.46 28.50 -29.28
CA LEU A 552 -20.16 27.38 -29.90
C LEU A 552 -21.64 27.41 -29.48
N HIS A 553 -22.52 27.59 -30.45
CA HIS A 553 -23.96 27.76 -30.30
C HIS A 553 -24.68 26.47 -30.68
N PHE A 554 -25.55 25.98 -29.79
CA PHE A 554 -26.50 24.91 -30.05
C PHE A 554 -27.92 25.45 -29.95
N HIS A 555 -28.63 25.52 -31.07
CA HIS A 555 -30.02 25.96 -31.12
C HIS A 555 -30.97 24.76 -31.26
N PHE A 556 -31.99 24.73 -30.40
CA PHE A 556 -32.99 23.67 -30.26
C PHE A 556 -34.35 24.19 -30.72
N PHE A 557 -34.85 23.68 -31.84
CA PHE A 557 -36.01 24.22 -32.56
C PHE A 557 -37.33 24.08 -31.80
N ASN A 558 -37.65 22.88 -31.33
CA ASN A 558 -38.94 22.55 -30.71
C ASN A 558 -39.09 23.21 -29.32
N ASN A 559 -37.97 23.50 -28.64
CA ASN A 559 -37.97 24.20 -27.36
C ASN A 559 -37.68 25.72 -27.48
N ASN A 560 -37.20 26.20 -28.64
CA ASN A 560 -36.69 27.56 -28.86
C ASN A 560 -35.66 27.99 -27.79
N ILE A 561 -34.65 27.14 -27.56
CA ILE A 561 -33.55 27.38 -26.61
C ILE A 561 -32.25 27.45 -27.40
N GLU A 562 -31.33 28.33 -27.00
CA GLU A 562 -29.98 28.41 -27.52
C GLU A 562 -28.96 28.32 -26.38
N LEU A 563 -28.14 27.28 -26.38
CA LEU A 563 -27.00 27.13 -25.45
C LEU A 563 -25.74 27.66 -26.12
N ILE A 564 -25.05 28.59 -25.47
CA ILE A 564 -23.86 29.25 -26.00
C ILE A 564 -22.67 28.93 -25.08
N TYR A 565 -21.78 28.05 -25.52
CA TYR A 565 -20.52 27.77 -24.84
C TYR A 565 -19.49 28.81 -25.25
N LEU A 566 -19.06 29.66 -24.32
CA LEU A 566 -18.37 30.92 -24.61
C LEU A 566 -17.00 31.01 -23.94
N THR A 567 -15.92 31.16 -24.71
CA THR A 567 -14.55 31.36 -24.17
C THR A 567 -14.14 32.83 -24.03
N LYS A 568 -14.85 33.74 -24.70
CA LYS A 568 -14.59 35.19 -24.67
C LYS A 568 -15.27 35.86 -23.48
N THR A 569 -14.64 36.87 -22.89
CA THR A 569 -15.30 37.76 -21.92
C THR A 569 -16.28 38.67 -22.68
N ILE A 570 -17.58 38.38 -22.65
CA ILE A 570 -18.65 39.21 -23.22
C ILE A 570 -19.71 39.48 -22.15
N HIS A 571 -20.28 40.68 -22.16
CA HIS A 571 -21.42 41.09 -21.35
C HIS A 571 -22.79 40.76 -22.00
N ASP A 572 -22.86 39.72 -22.84
CA ASP A 572 -24.10 39.32 -23.48
C ASP A 572 -25.14 38.92 -22.42
N LEU A 573 -26.34 39.51 -22.52
CA LEU A 573 -27.40 39.30 -21.55
C LEU A 573 -28.11 37.97 -21.81
N GLU A 574 -28.21 37.13 -20.79
CA GLU A 574 -29.07 35.94 -20.84
C GLU A 574 -30.53 36.36 -21.03
N THR A 575 -31.11 36.01 -22.18
CA THR A 575 -32.51 36.30 -22.51
C THR A 575 -33.43 35.18 -21.97
N LEU A 576 -34.73 35.17 -22.29
CA LEU A 576 -35.55 34.00 -21.96
C LEU A 576 -35.13 32.73 -22.73
N THR A 577 -34.55 32.86 -23.93
CA THR A 577 -34.22 31.76 -24.85
C THR A 577 -32.72 31.43 -24.94
N LYS A 578 -31.83 32.42 -24.81
CA LYS A 578 -30.36 32.23 -24.83
C LYS A 578 -29.81 31.97 -23.42
N ARG A 579 -28.95 30.96 -23.25
CA ARG A 579 -28.16 30.73 -22.02
C ARG A 579 -26.68 30.68 -22.32
N ILE A 580 -25.86 31.25 -21.45
CA ILE A 580 -24.42 31.40 -21.66
C ILE A 580 -23.67 30.54 -20.65
N ILE A 581 -22.78 29.69 -21.16
CA ILE A 581 -21.95 28.78 -20.37
C ILE A 581 -20.49 29.26 -20.51
N PRO A 582 -20.01 30.10 -19.58
CA PRO A 582 -18.67 30.68 -19.67
C PRO A 582 -17.57 29.63 -19.41
N LEU A 583 -16.58 29.62 -20.29
CA LEU A 583 -15.43 28.72 -20.32
C LEU A 583 -14.15 29.54 -20.02
N LYS A 584 -13.60 29.40 -18.80
CA LYS A 584 -12.53 30.28 -18.28
C LYS A 584 -11.12 29.88 -18.75
N GLY A 585 -10.53 30.58 -19.73
CA GLY A 585 -9.17 30.31 -20.22
C GLY A 585 -9.12 29.39 -21.45
N SER A 586 -7.92 29.13 -21.98
CA SER A 586 -7.75 28.58 -23.33
C SER A 586 -6.46 27.77 -23.52
N PRO A 587 -6.43 26.78 -24.44
CA PRO A 587 -7.58 26.17 -25.13
C PRO A 587 -8.46 25.38 -24.15
N ARG A 588 -9.70 25.04 -24.53
CA ARG A 588 -10.58 24.23 -23.67
C ARG A 588 -11.22 23.07 -24.40
N GLN A 589 -10.97 21.86 -23.90
CA GLN A 589 -11.69 20.65 -24.24
C GLN A 589 -12.89 20.52 -23.27
N VAL A 590 -14.07 20.20 -23.77
CA VAL A 590 -15.35 20.17 -23.04
C VAL A 590 -16.00 18.80 -23.18
N ASN A 591 -16.53 18.26 -22.07
CA ASN A 591 -17.34 17.04 -22.02
C ASN A 591 -18.53 17.23 -21.09
N ARG A 592 -19.77 17.24 -21.60
CA ARG A 592 -20.98 17.50 -20.78
C ARG A 592 -22.24 16.83 -21.31
N TYR A 593 -23.18 16.58 -20.41
CA TYR A 593 -24.60 16.45 -20.78
C TYR A 593 -25.24 17.82 -20.94
N MET A 594 -25.87 18.05 -22.09
CA MET A 594 -26.69 19.25 -22.31
C MET A 594 -27.82 19.35 -21.27
N LEU A 595 -28.43 18.22 -20.89
CA LEU A 595 -29.45 18.14 -19.84
C LEU A 595 -29.00 18.81 -18.53
N ILE A 596 -27.80 18.51 -18.05
CA ILE A 596 -27.31 18.96 -16.75
C ILE A 596 -27.04 20.48 -16.75
N ASP A 597 -26.57 21.03 -17.86
CA ASP A 597 -26.41 22.48 -18.01
C ASP A 597 -27.78 23.17 -18.14
N ILE A 598 -28.71 22.62 -18.94
CA ILE A 598 -30.08 23.11 -19.09
C ILE A 598 -30.82 23.16 -17.75
N GLU A 599 -30.81 22.08 -16.96
CA GLU A 599 -31.54 22.04 -15.68
C GLU A 599 -31.01 23.09 -14.68
N LYS A 600 -29.69 23.29 -14.61
CA LYS A 600 -29.06 24.33 -13.77
C LYS A 600 -29.48 25.74 -14.17
N LEU A 601 -29.58 26.00 -15.48
CA LEU A 601 -29.80 27.32 -16.06
C LEU A 601 -31.29 27.70 -16.21
N MET A 602 -32.19 26.71 -16.32
CA MET A 602 -33.62 26.95 -16.57
C MET A 602 -34.48 26.99 -15.30
N ARG A 603 -34.03 26.39 -14.19
CA ARG A 603 -34.73 26.33 -12.87
C ARG A 603 -36.18 25.80 -12.89
N LYS A 604 -36.62 25.20 -14.01
CA LYS A 604 -37.93 24.56 -14.21
C LYS A 604 -37.71 23.19 -14.84
N THR A 605 -38.53 22.21 -14.47
CA THR A 605 -38.61 20.93 -15.20
C THR A 605 -39.20 21.16 -16.58
N LEU A 606 -38.36 21.10 -17.60
CA LEU A 606 -38.79 20.99 -19.00
C LEU A 606 -39.38 19.60 -19.25
N VAL A 607 -40.40 19.53 -20.11
CA VAL A 607 -40.93 18.24 -20.58
C VAL A 607 -40.07 17.83 -21.76
N PHE A 608 -39.02 17.06 -21.50
CA PHE A 608 -38.04 16.67 -22.52
C PHE A 608 -38.70 15.90 -23.67
N ARG A 609 -38.78 16.56 -24.82
CA ARG A 609 -39.16 15.99 -26.11
C ARG A 609 -37.93 15.80 -26.98
N ARG A 610 -38.11 15.13 -28.11
CA ARG A 610 -37.17 15.15 -29.22
C ARG A 610 -37.07 16.55 -29.80
N ASP A 611 -35.87 16.90 -30.28
CA ASP A 611 -35.59 18.21 -30.88
C ASP A 611 -34.57 18.11 -32.03
N PHE A 612 -34.65 19.06 -32.97
CA PHE A 612 -33.65 19.25 -34.01
C PHE A 612 -32.58 20.23 -33.50
N ILE A 613 -31.32 19.84 -33.61
CA ILE A 613 -30.18 20.66 -33.20
C ILE A 613 -29.55 21.30 -34.43
N LYS A 614 -29.39 22.63 -34.40
CA LYS A 614 -28.45 23.35 -35.28
C LYS A 614 -27.26 23.85 -34.49
N ILE A 615 -26.10 23.81 -35.14
CA ILE A 615 -24.79 24.13 -34.57
C ILE A 615 -24.19 25.30 -35.38
N GLN A 616 -23.71 26.34 -34.68
CA GLN A 616 -22.95 27.43 -35.28
C GLN A 616 -21.78 27.80 -34.38
N ILE A 617 -20.67 28.22 -34.99
CA ILE A 617 -19.50 28.76 -34.27
C ILE A 617 -19.31 30.20 -34.69
N CYS A 618 -18.95 31.05 -33.74
CA CYS A 618 -18.54 32.43 -34.00
C CYS A 618 -17.20 32.73 -33.33
N GLY A 619 -16.39 33.60 -33.95
CA GLY A 619 -15.03 33.89 -33.54
C GLY A 619 -14.19 34.50 -34.66
N ASP A 620 -12.89 34.59 -34.41
CA ASP A 620 -11.90 35.07 -35.38
C ASP A 620 -11.65 34.01 -36.47
N THR A 621 -11.18 34.41 -37.66
CA THR A 621 -11.07 33.50 -38.82
C THR A 621 -10.07 32.35 -38.61
N GLN A 622 -9.07 32.55 -37.75
CA GLN A 622 -8.11 31.52 -37.34
C GLN A 622 -8.63 30.59 -36.24
N SER A 623 -9.77 30.93 -35.62
CA SER A 623 -10.37 30.15 -34.54
C SER A 623 -11.24 29.00 -35.07
N GLY A 624 -11.63 28.09 -34.18
CA GLY A 624 -12.52 27.00 -34.54
C GLY A 624 -12.96 26.15 -33.35
N VAL A 625 -13.71 25.11 -33.71
CA VAL A 625 -13.97 23.95 -32.84
C VAL A 625 -13.48 22.71 -33.55
N ASP A 626 -12.60 21.98 -32.89
CA ASP A 626 -12.03 20.72 -33.34
C ASP A 626 -12.67 19.56 -32.56
N GLN A 627 -12.82 18.41 -33.21
CA GLN A 627 -13.34 17.16 -32.62
C GLN A 627 -14.73 17.30 -31.93
N LEU A 628 -15.67 18.03 -32.53
CA LEU A 628 -17.04 18.09 -32.02
C LEU A 628 -17.74 16.74 -32.21
N ILE A 629 -18.01 16.03 -31.12
CA ILE A 629 -18.79 14.79 -31.08
C ILE A 629 -20.10 15.05 -30.35
N ILE A 630 -21.21 14.60 -30.93
CA ILE A 630 -22.53 14.61 -30.29
C ILE A 630 -22.98 13.15 -30.21
N GLY A 631 -23.11 12.65 -28.99
CA GLY A 631 -23.34 11.23 -28.70
C GLY A 631 -24.46 10.98 -27.69
N ASN A 632 -24.61 9.71 -27.34
CA ASN A 632 -25.65 9.21 -26.44
C ASN A 632 -25.14 9.00 -25.00
N GLN A 633 -26.03 8.49 -24.15
CA GLN A 633 -25.73 8.09 -22.78
C GLN A 633 -24.51 7.14 -22.67
N THR A 634 -24.45 6.12 -23.54
CA THR A 634 -23.36 5.13 -23.57
C THR A 634 -22.00 5.74 -23.83
N LEU A 635 -21.88 6.71 -24.75
CA LEU A 635 -20.60 7.34 -25.07
C LEU A 635 -20.08 8.19 -23.88
N TYR A 636 -20.97 8.88 -23.15
CA TYR A 636 -20.58 9.55 -21.90
C TYR A 636 -20.19 8.55 -20.81
N ASP A 637 -20.95 7.46 -20.63
CA ASP A 637 -20.61 6.44 -19.65
C ASP A 637 -19.21 5.84 -19.92
N GLN A 638 -18.83 5.62 -21.19
CA GLN A 638 -17.47 5.24 -21.58
C GLN A 638 -16.44 6.32 -21.23
N GLN A 639 -16.66 7.57 -21.62
CA GLN A 639 -15.70 8.67 -21.39
C GLN A 639 -15.53 9.01 -19.91
N ALA A 640 -16.60 8.92 -19.11
CA ALA A 640 -16.58 9.09 -17.67
C ALA A 640 -15.79 7.97 -16.97
N PHE A 641 -15.97 6.72 -17.41
CA PHE A 641 -15.16 5.58 -16.95
C PHE A 641 -13.67 5.78 -17.24
N TYR A 642 -13.31 6.05 -18.50
CA TYR A 642 -11.91 6.27 -18.89
C TYR A 642 -11.26 7.50 -18.26
N SER A 643 -12.03 8.54 -17.95
CA SER A 643 -11.52 9.72 -17.24
C SER A 643 -11.23 9.42 -15.77
N ALA A 644 -12.10 8.64 -15.11
CA ALA A 644 -11.88 8.22 -13.73
C ALA A 644 -10.69 7.27 -13.58
N THR A 645 -10.54 6.30 -14.50
CA THR A 645 -9.39 5.37 -14.47
C THR A 645 -8.07 6.07 -14.79
N ARG A 646 -8.03 6.92 -15.83
CA ARG A 646 -6.85 7.76 -16.15
C ARG A 646 -6.45 8.66 -14.98
N TRP A 647 -7.43 9.23 -14.27
CA TRP A 647 -7.11 10.02 -13.09
C TRP A 647 -6.43 9.17 -12.00
N LEU A 648 -6.97 7.98 -11.69
CA LEU A 648 -6.36 7.09 -10.70
C LEU A 648 -4.92 6.71 -11.10
N LEU A 649 -4.68 6.28 -12.33
CA LEU A 649 -3.35 5.92 -12.83
C LEU A 649 -2.36 7.09 -12.73
N ASN A 650 -2.80 8.31 -13.02
CA ASN A 650 -1.94 9.50 -13.03
C ASN A 650 -1.78 10.18 -11.65
N ASN A 651 -2.53 9.77 -10.61
CA ASN A 651 -2.59 10.47 -9.31
C ASN A 651 -2.43 9.49 -8.12
N GLN A 652 -1.84 8.32 -8.35
CA GLN A 652 -1.35 7.47 -7.27
C GLN A 652 0.04 7.91 -6.85
N ASP A 653 0.31 7.92 -5.55
CA ASP A 653 1.67 7.98 -5.05
C ASP A 653 2.40 6.66 -5.31
N LEU A 654 3.43 6.70 -6.16
CA LEU A 654 4.19 5.52 -6.60
C LEU A 654 5.05 4.89 -5.50
N GLN A 655 5.23 5.56 -4.36
CA GLN A 655 6.08 5.11 -3.26
C GLN A 655 5.31 4.31 -2.20
N THR A 656 4.02 4.63 -2.01
CA THR A 656 3.15 4.07 -0.96
C THR A 656 1.90 3.39 -1.52
N GLY A 657 1.64 3.51 -2.82
CA GLY A 657 0.39 3.10 -3.45
C GLY A 657 -0.80 3.99 -3.09
N CYS A 658 -0.62 5.10 -2.38
CA CYS A 658 -1.73 5.91 -1.88
C CYS A 658 -2.29 6.89 -2.92
N TRP A 659 -3.60 6.75 -3.19
CA TRP A 659 -4.41 7.89 -3.61
C TRP A 659 -4.68 8.78 -2.39
N PHE A 660 -3.76 9.71 -2.15
CA PHE A 660 -3.81 10.59 -0.99
C PHE A 660 -5.00 11.56 -1.03
N ILE A 661 -5.56 11.81 0.16
CA ILE A 661 -6.68 12.71 0.38
C ILE A 661 -6.12 14.00 0.96
N HIS A 662 -5.98 15.02 0.11
CA HIS A 662 -5.27 16.27 0.43
C HIS A 662 -6.09 17.28 1.24
N VAL A 663 -6.95 16.80 2.16
CA VAL A 663 -7.84 17.61 3.01
C VAL A 663 -7.90 17.05 4.42
N GLN A 664 -7.65 17.88 5.43
CA GLN A 664 -7.76 17.48 6.84
C GLN A 664 -9.17 17.01 7.18
N ARG A 665 -9.28 15.84 7.85
CA ARG A 665 -10.58 15.24 8.19
C ARG A 665 -10.80 15.17 9.70
N ASN A 666 -11.78 15.95 10.17
CA ASN A 666 -12.21 15.98 11.56
C ASN A 666 -13.39 15.00 11.77
N TYR A 667 -13.26 14.03 12.69
CA TYR A 667 -14.26 12.98 12.96
C TYR A 667 -15.31 13.40 14.00
N GLY A 668 -15.90 14.59 13.80
CA GLY A 668 -17.00 15.13 14.59
C GLY A 668 -16.61 15.63 16.00
N HIS A 669 -17.54 16.31 16.65
CA HIS A 669 -17.35 16.95 17.97
C HIS A 669 -17.30 15.96 19.16
N HIS A 670 -17.19 14.65 18.92
CA HIS A 670 -17.35 13.61 19.96
C HIS A 670 -16.18 12.63 20.05
N THR A 671 -15.16 12.77 19.19
CA THR A 671 -13.93 11.96 19.21
C THR A 671 -12.68 12.79 19.43
N HIS A 672 -12.74 14.11 19.19
CA HIS A 672 -11.58 15.01 19.05
C HIS A 672 -10.50 14.45 18.09
N TYR A 673 -10.90 13.62 17.13
CA TYR A 673 -9.99 12.91 16.24
C TYR A 673 -9.84 13.60 14.89
N HIS A 674 -8.58 13.78 14.48
CA HIS A 674 -8.20 14.60 13.34
C HIS A 674 -7.17 13.85 12.48
N LEU A 675 -7.55 13.46 11.26
CA LEU A 675 -6.59 13.01 10.26
C LEU A 675 -5.93 14.22 9.63
N ARG A 676 -4.60 14.32 9.77
CA ARG A 676 -3.77 15.36 9.15
C ARG A 676 -3.75 15.19 7.62
N ASN A 677 -3.44 16.27 6.93
CA ASN A 677 -3.26 16.29 5.48
C ASN A 677 -1.78 15.96 5.15
N PRO A 678 -1.48 15.05 4.21
CA PRO A 678 -2.37 14.11 3.53
C PRO A 678 -2.67 12.85 4.36
N TRP A 679 -3.73 12.12 4.01
CA TRP A 679 -4.04 10.80 4.59
C TRP A 679 -4.58 9.84 3.52
N CYS A 680 -4.53 8.55 3.82
CA CYS A 680 -4.89 7.46 2.91
C CYS A 680 -6.07 6.65 3.47
N SER A 681 -6.86 5.99 2.61
CA SER A 681 -8.11 5.33 3.01
C SER A 681 -8.26 3.96 2.36
N ALA A 682 -8.46 2.92 3.15
CA ALA A 682 -8.72 1.56 2.65
C ALA A 682 -9.95 1.49 1.73
N MET A 683 -10.96 2.33 1.96
CA MET A 683 -12.10 2.45 1.04
C MET A 683 -11.72 3.11 -0.29
N ALA A 684 -10.78 4.05 -0.31
CA ALA A 684 -10.25 4.58 -1.58
C ALA A 684 -9.50 3.49 -2.35
N GLN A 685 -8.64 2.73 -1.65
CA GLN A 685 -7.87 1.63 -2.22
C GLN A 685 -8.77 0.56 -2.85
N GLY A 686 -9.75 0.03 -2.10
CA GLY A 686 -10.67 -0.97 -2.64
C GLY A 686 -11.51 -0.47 -3.81
N GLN A 687 -12.03 0.76 -3.75
CA GLN A 687 -12.85 1.33 -4.82
C GLN A 687 -12.05 1.60 -6.09
N ALA A 688 -10.81 2.08 -5.96
CA ALA A 688 -9.90 2.27 -7.08
C ALA A 688 -9.46 0.94 -7.70
N ALA A 689 -9.11 -0.05 -6.87
CA ALA A 689 -8.79 -1.40 -7.32
C ALA A 689 -9.93 -2.04 -8.12
N SER A 690 -11.16 -2.04 -7.60
CA SER A 690 -12.36 -2.48 -8.33
C SER A 690 -12.49 -1.79 -9.70
N LEU A 691 -12.15 -0.51 -9.81
CA LEU A 691 -12.26 0.23 -11.07
C LEU A 691 -11.12 -0.10 -12.05
N LEU A 692 -9.89 -0.29 -11.55
CA LEU A 692 -8.72 -0.68 -12.36
C LEU A 692 -8.77 -2.13 -12.84
N VAL A 693 -9.32 -3.04 -12.03
CA VAL A 693 -9.68 -4.43 -12.43
C VAL A 693 -10.59 -4.42 -13.67
N ARG A 694 -11.57 -3.51 -13.71
CA ARG A 694 -12.50 -3.35 -14.85
C ARG A 694 -11.85 -2.67 -16.06
N LEU A 695 -10.85 -1.82 -15.86
CA LEU A 695 -10.02 -1.32 -16.96
C LEU A 695 -9.14 -2.44 -17.54
N TYR A 696 -8.54 -3.27 -16.69
CA TYR A 696 -7.74 -4.42 -17.12
C TYR A 696 -8.59 -5.40 -17.94
N SER A 697 -9.81 -5.76 -17.51
CA SER A 697 -10.67 -6.67 -18.28
C SER A 697 -11.08 -6.14 -19.66
N LEU A 698 -11.07 -4.82 -19.88
CA LEU A 698 -11.27 -4.23 -21.22
C LEU A 698 -9.99 -4.18 -22.07
N THR A 699 -8.84 -3.91 -21.45
CA THR A 699 -7.61 -3.49 -22.14
C THR A 699 -6.53 -4.58 -22.22
N ASN A 700 -6.62 -5.60 -21.35
CA ASN A 700 -5.61 -6.62 -21.10
C ASN A 700 -4.21 -6.07 -20.74
N ASN A 701 -4.07 -4.76 -20.48
CA ASN A 701 -2.79 -4.17 -20.09
C ASN A 701 -2.54 -4.35 -18.59
N LYS A 702 -1.60 -5.24 -18.24
CA LYS A 702 -1.19 -5.52 -16.85
C LYS A 702 -0.59 -4.32 -16.13
N GLU A 703 -0.11 -3.28 -16.83
CA GLU A 703 0.38 -2.06 -16.19
C GLU A 703 -0.71 -1.36 -15.35
N HIS A 704 -1.98 -1.48 -15.75
CA HIS A 704 -3.10 -0.97 -14.96
C HIS A 704 -3.27 -1.64 -13.60
N LEU A 705 -2.63 -2.81 -13.38
CA LEU A 705 -2.64 -3.56 -12.14
C LEU A 705 -1.44 -3.22 -11.24
N LEU A 706 -0.32 -2.70 -11.78
CA LEU A 706 0.80 -2.18 -10.98
C LEU A 706 0.35 -1.10 -9.99
N ALA A 707 -0.72 -0.38 -10.36
CA ALA A 707 -1.37 0.62 -9.55
C ALA A 707 -2.32 0.04 -8.47
N ILE A 708 -2.50 -1.28 -8.36
CA ILE A 708 -3.27 -1.90 -7.28
C ILE A 708 -2.30 -2.30 -6.17
N GLN A 709 -2.20 -1.44 -5.15
CA GLN A 709 -1.31 -1.62 -4.00
C GLN A 709 -2.07 -1.32 -2.71
N TYR A 710 -1.91 -2.18 -1.69
CA TYR A 710 -2.56 -2.02 -0.39
C TYR A 710 -1.51 -1.66 0.68
N PRO A 711 -1.37 -0.37 1.04
CA PRO A 711 -0.47 0.03 2.12
C PRO A 711 -0.87 -0.62 3.44
N LEU A 712 0.07 -1.34 4.05
CA LEU A 712 -0.17 -2.17 5.24
C LEU A 712 -0.45 -1.36 6.52
N GLU A 713 -0.12 -0.07 6.55
CA GLU A 713 -0.40 0.81 7.69
C GLU A 713 -1.48 1.86 7.42
N SER A 714 -2.43 1.95 8.36
CA SER A 714 -3.55 2.89 8.30
C SER A 714 -3.32 4.11 9.18
N ALA A 715 -3.59 5.30 8.64
CA ALA A 715 -3.58 6.55 9.41
C ALA A 715 -4.66 6.61 10.50
N THR A 716 -5.69 5.75 10.48
CA THR A 716 -6.80 5.75 11.46
C THR A 716 -6.52 4.83 12.65
N LYS A 717 -6.06 5.39 13.77
CA LYS A 717 -6.03 4.65 15.05
C LYS A 717 -7.44 4.54 15.64
N GLY A 718 -8.05 3.36 15.50
CA GLY A 718 -9.16 2.90 16.34
C GLY A 718 -10.59 3.21 15.91
N LEU A 719 -10.85 3.86 14.76
CA LEU A 719 -12.23 4.18 14.37
C LEU A 719 -13.07 2.95 13.99
N PHE A 720 -12.52 2.05 13.17
CA PHE A 720 -13.19 0.85 12.62
C PHE A 720 -14.58 1.14 12.00
N VAL A 721 -14.59 1.84 10.85
CA VAL A 721 -15.82 2.15 10.08
C VAL A 721 -16.24 0.96 9.22
N LEU A 722 -17.46 0.44 9.41
CA LEU A 722 -17.89 -0.84 8.82
C LEU A 722 -17.93 -0.80 7.28
N ASN A 723 -18.69 0.11 6.68
CA ASN A 723 -18.81 0.19 5.22
C ASN A 723 -17.44 0.38 4.54
N GLY A 724 -16.51 1.11 5.18
CA GLY A 724 -15.17 1.35 4.64
C GLY A 724 -14.35 0.06 4.54
N CYS A 725 -14.45 -0.82 5.54
CA CYS A 725 -13.83 -2.14 5.53
C CYS A 725 -14.47 -3.06 4.47
N LEU A 726 -15.81 -3.10 4.40
CA LEU A 726 -16.50 -3.95 3.42
C LEU A 726 -16.21 -3.53 1.97
N TYR A 727 -16.11 -2.23 1.68
CA TYR A 727 -15.67 -1.72 0.38
C TYR A 727 -14.19 -2.01 0.07
N ALA A 728 -13.32 -2.02 1.09
CA ALA A 728 -11.92 -2.42 0.90
C ALA A 728 -11.83 -3.90 0.52
N LEU A 729 -12.53 -4.78 1.26
CA LEU A 729 -12.56 -6.23 1.02
C LEU A 729 -13.04 -6.58 -0.39
N ILE A 730 -14.12 -5.95 -0.88
CA ILE A 730 -14.63 -6.19 -2.24
C ILE A 730 -13.57 -5.84 -3.30
N GLY A 731 -12.83 -4.74 -3.12
CA GLY A 731 -11.75 -4.36 -4.03
C GLY A 731 -10.54 -5.31 -4.01
N ILE A 732 -10.19 -5.82 -2.83
CA ILE A 732 -9.12 -6.83 -2.67
C ILE A 732 -9.54 -8.15 -3.33
N ILE A 733 -10.81 -8.56 -3.18
CA ILE A 733 -11.37 -9.73 -3.86
C ILE A 733 -11.34 -9.54 -5.39
N ASP A 734 -11.84 -8.40 -5.89
CA ASP A 734 -11.80 -8.06 -7.33
C ASP A 734 -10.36 -8.18 -7.88
N ALA A 735 -9.36 -7.63 -7.17
CA ALA A 735 -7.95 -7.72 -7.57
C ALA A 735 -7.40 -9.15 -7.51
N ASN A 736 -7.79 -9.94 -6.50
CA ASN A 736 -7.39 -11.34 -6.35
C ASN A 736 -7.97 -12.24 -7.45
N THR A 737 -9.08 -11.87 -8.11
CA THR A 737 -9.64 -12.67 -9.23
C THR A 737 -8.73 -12.75 -10.47
N ILE A 738 -7.73 -11.87 -10.57
CA ILE A 738 -6.76 -11.85 -11.69
C ILE A 738 -5.48 -12.63 -11.35
N ASP A 739 -5.35 -13.16 -10.12
CA ASP A 739 -4.13 -13.82 -9.61
C ASP A 739 -2.87 -12.95 -9.76
N TYR A 740 -3.03 -11.65 -9.51
CA TYR A 740 -1.99 -10.64 -9.79
C TYR A 740 -0.94 -10.49 -8.68
N GLN A 741 -1.33 -10.63 -7.40
CA GLN A 741 -0.43 -10.53 -6.25
C GLN A 741 -0.78 -11.59 -5.19
N PRO A 742 0.10 -12.57 -4.91
CA PRO A 742 -0.24 -13.73 -4.06
C PRO A 742 -0.70 -13.41 -2.63
N TYR A 743 -0.22 -12.32 -2.03
CA TYR A 743 -0.59 -11.96 -0.65
C TYR A 743 -2.06 -11.53 -0.49
N LEU A 744 -2.75 -11.18 -1.60
CA LEU A 744 -4.14 -10.72 -1.55
C LEU A 744 -5.08 -11.82 -0.99
N SER A 745 -4.80 -13.09 -1.28
CA SER A 745 -5.56 -14.22 -0.75
C SER A 745 -5.37 -14.38 0.77
N GLU A 746 -4.18 -14.09 1.30
CA GLU A 746 -3.96 -14.07 2.74
C GLU A 746 -4.64 -12.87 3.40
N LEU A 747 -4.51 -11.68 2.80
CA LEU A 747 -5.15 -10.45 3.28
C LEU A 747 -6.68 -10.58 3.34
N ILE A 748 -7.30 -11.24 2.35
CA ILE A 748 -8.73 -11.61 2.39
C ILE A 748 -9.02 -12.47 3.63
N ASN A 749 -8.26 -13.53 3.87
CA ASN A 749 -8.48 -14.42 5.02
C ASN A 749 -8.33 -13.68 6.36
N GLN A 750 -7.30 -12.85 6.51
CA GLN A 750 -7.09 -12.01 7.71
C GLN A 750 -8.26 -11.05 7.95
N ILE A 751 -8.80 -10.42 6.88
CA ILE A 751 -9.96 -9.53 6.98
C ILE A 751 -11.25 -10.31 7.30
N ILE A 752 -11.46 -11.51 6.74
CA ILE A 752 -12.60 -12.36 7.06
C ILE A 752 -12.59 -12.79 8.54
N ILE A 753 -11.44 -13.26 9.05
CA ILE A 753 -11.28 -13.60 10.48
C ILE A 753 -11.56 -12.38 11.36
N SER A 754 -11.05 -11.21 10.98
CA SER A 754 -11.34 -9.95 11.68
C SER A 754 -12.85 -9.64 11.68
N LEU A 755 -13.54 -9.78 10.54
CA LEU A 755 -14.98 -9.56 10.44
C LEU A 755 -15.81 -10.59 11.25
N GLN A 756 -15.40 -11.85 11.29
CA GLN A 756 -16.04 -12.89 12.13
C GLN A 756 -16.08 -12.47 13.60
N HIS A 757 -14.97 -11.95 14.14
CA HIS A 757 -14.91 -11.48 15.52
C HIS A 757 -15.53 -10.09 15.74
N MET A 758 -15.50 -9.20 14.73
CA MET A 758 -15.91 -7.80 14.89
C MET A 758 -17.39 -7.52 14.55
N LEU A 759 -18.02 -8.26 13.62
CA LEU A 759 -19.42 -8.04 13.22
C LEU A 759 -20.44 -8.05 14.39
N PRO A 760 -20.30 -8.84 15.47
CA PRO A 760 -21.17 -8.74 16.64
C PRO A 760 -21.22 -7.34 17.28
N TYR A 761 -20.09 -6.63 17.32
CA TYR A 761 -19.97 -5.30 17.94
C TYR A 761 -20.60 -4.17 17.12
N TYR A 762 -20.96 -4.43 15.87
CA TYR A 762 -21.72 -3.48 15.04
C TYR A 762 -23.24 -3.58 15.22
N ILE A 763 -23.75 -4.43 16.11
CA ILE A 763 -25.18 -4.45 16.47
C ILE A 763 -25.45 -3.32 17.48
N HIS A 764 -26.42 -2.46 17.19
CA HIS A 764 -26.76 -1.32 18.04
C HIS A 764 -27.45 -1.77 19.34
N PRO A 765 -26.90 -1.48 20.54
CA PRO A 765 -27.38 -2.08 21.79
C PRO A 765 -28.83 -1.70 22.14
N ASN A 766 -29.24 -0.46 21.81
CA ASN A 766 -30.56 0.06 22.17
C ASN A 766 -31.59 0.03 21.02
N ILE A 767 -31.27 -0.56 19.86
CA ILE A 767 -32.17 -0.63 18.70
C ILE A 767 -31.98 -2.01 18.06
N SER A 768 -32.94 -2.91 18.30
CA SER A 768 -32.83 -4.32 17.91
C SER A 768 -32.41 -4.47 16.44
N ASN A 769 -31.32 -5.21 16.23
CA ASN A 769 -30.78 -5.57 14.93
C ASN A 769 -30.36 -4.40 14.01
N TRP A 770 -30.36 -3.15 14.48
CA TRP A 770 -29.84 -2.02 13.72
C TRP A 770 -28.30 -2.01 13.72
N SER A 771 -27.67 -1.46 12.67
CA SER A 771 -26.20 -1.44 12.59
C SER A 771 -25.59 -0.14 13.11
N LEU A 772 -24.42 -0.22 13.74
CA LEU A 772 -23.52 0.92 13.99
C LEU A 772 -22.74 1.31 12.73
N TYR A 773 -22.28 2.55 12.66
CA TYR A 773 -21.40 3.05 11.61
C TYR A 773 -19.93 2.73 11.90
N ASP A 774 -19.51 2.89 13.15
CA ASP A 774 -18.15 2.68 13.62
C ASP A 774 -18.09 2.21 15.09
N LEU A 775 -16.92 1.76 15.54
CA LEU A 775 -16.70 1.26 16.90
C LEU A 775 -16.02 2.29 17.82
N SER A 776 -15.99 3.58 17.46
CA SER A 776 -15.33 4.63 18.25
C SER A 776 -15.86 4.75 19.69
N HIS A 777 -17.09 4.27 19.94
CA HIS A 777 -17.69 4.22 21.27
C HIS A 777 -17.01 3.19 22.20
N ILE A 778 -16.43 2.12 21.66
CA ILE A 778 -15.63 1.13 22.39
C ILE A 778 -14.19 1.65 22.53
N THR A 779 -13.59 2.05 21.42
CA THR A 779 -12.14 2.25 21.27
C THR A 779 -11.65 3.64 21.65
N MET A 780 -12.53 4.65 21.53
CA MET A 780 -12.25 6.06 21.84
C MET A 780 -13.17 6.60 22.95
N LYS A 781 -14.01 5.74 23.55
CA LYS A 781 -15.03 6.08 24.56
C LYS A 781 -15.99 7.20 24.11
N SER A 782 -16.26 7.28 22.80
CA SER A 782 -17.15 8.26 22.19
C SER A 782 -18.64 7.91 22.42
N LYS A 783 -19.55 8.76 21.94
CA LYS A 783 -20.98 8.40 21.85
C LYS A 783 -21.22 7.41 20.72
N ILE A 784 -22.10 6.43 20.95
CA ILE A 784 -22.52 5.41 19.96
C ILE A 784 -22.91 6.07 18.62
N ASN A 785 -22.14 5.80 17.58
CA ASN A 785 -22.39 6.31 16.23
C ASN A 785 -23.29 5.33 15.45
N SER A 786 -24.60 5.47 15.63
CA SER A 786 -25.60 4.66 14.92
C SER A 786 -25.57 4.95 13.41
N ALA A 787 -25.63 3.92 12.57
CA ALA A 787 -25.70 4.13 11.12
C ALA A 787 -26.99 4.84 10.75
N SER A 788 -26.91 5.85 9.88
CA SER A 788 -28.13 6.43 9.28
C SER A 788 -28.84 5.38 8.42
N TYR A 789 -30.14 5.57 8.15
CA TYR A 789 -30.93 4.64 7.32
C TYR A 789 -30.23 4.30 5.98
N SER A 790 -29.58 5.29 5.35
CA SER A 790 -28.81 5.09 4.12
C SER A 790 -27.57 4.22 4.32
N TYR A 791 -26.82 4.39 5.42
CA TYR A 791 -25.64 3.57 5.70
C TYR A 791 -25.99 2.17 6.18
N HIS A 792 -27.11 2.00 6.90
CA HIS A 792 -27.63 0.69 7.27
C HIS A 792 -28.01 -0.14 6.03
N LEU A 793 -28.68 0.48 5.04
CA LEU A 793 -28.88 -0.13 3.72
C LEU A 793 -27.56 -0.47 3.02
N VAL A 794 -26.55 0.41 3.04
CA VAL A 794 -25.23 0.12 2.47
C VAL A 794 -24.58 -1.10 3.14
N HIS A 795 -24.66 -1.24 4.47
CA HIS A 795 -24.16 -2.43 5.16
C HIS A 795 -24.86 -3.71 4.66
N ILE A 796 -26.19 -3.71 4.56
CA ILE A 796 -26.97 -4.82 4.02
C ILE A 796 -26.53 -5.14 2.57
N THR A 797 -26.45 -4.14 1.68
CA THR A 797 -26.05 -4.29 0.28
C THR A 797 -24.64 -4.88 0.12
N LEU A 798 -23.68 -4.47 0.95
CA LEU A 798 -22.31 -4.98 0.86
C LEU A 798 -22.18 -6.39 1.43
N LEU A 799 -22.87 -6.69 2.55
CA LEU A 799 -22.94 -8.04 3.09
C LEU A 799 -23.68 -8.99 2.11
N GLN A 800 -24.68 -8.52 1.37
CA GLN A 800 -25.34 -9.27 0.30
C GLN A 800 -24.39 -9.57 -0.88
N CYS A 801 -23.63 -8.58 -1.36
CA CYS A 801 -22.63 -8.80 -2.42
C CYS A 801 -21.55 -9.80 -1.96
N LEU A 802 -21.02 -9.65 -0.74
CA LEU A 802 -20.06 -10.59 -0.15
C LEU A 802 -20.65 -11.99 0.04
N ARG A 803 -21.92 -12.13 0.48
CA ARG A 803 -22.62 -13.42 0.52
C ARG A 803 -22.62 -14.09 -0.85
N GLN A 804 -23.01 -13.38 -1.91
CA GLN A 804 -23.09 -13.97 -3.25
C GLN A 804 -21.71 -14.34 -3.83
N ILE A 805 -20.66 -13.59 -3.50
CA ILE A 805 -19.27 -13.94 -3.81
C ILE A 805 -18.90 -15.27 -3.13
N PHE A 806 -19.02 -15.33 -1.81
CA PHE A 806 -18.58 -16.50 -1.04
C PHE A 806 -19.50 -17.72 -1.19
N LYS A 807 -20.76 -17.57 -1.61
CA LYS A 807 -21.68 -18.68 -1.92
C LYS A 807 -21.11 -19.68 -2.96
N LYS A 808 -20.17 -19.26 -3.80
CA LYS A 808 -19.50 -20.11 -4.80
C LYS A 808 -18.16 -20.70 -4.35
N THR A 809 -17.59 -20.23 -3.24
CA THR A 809 -16.18 -20.52 -2.86
C THR A 809 -15.99 -20.96 -1.41
N ASN A 810 -16.84 -20.51 -0.47
CA ASN A 810 -16.81 -20.92 0.93
C ASN A 810 -18.20 -20.70 1.57
N ASP A 811 -18.95 -21.78 1.76
CA ASP A 811 -20.32 -21.70 2.29
C ASP A 811 -20.38 -21.21 3.75
N SER A 812 -19.37 -21.50 4.58
CA SER A 812 -19.33 -21.00 5.96
C SER A 812 -19.22 -19.47 6.02
N ILE A 813 -18.39 -18.87 5.15
CA ILE A 813 -18.28 -17.41 5.02
C ILE A 813 -19.57 -16.83 4.40
N SER A 814 -20.20 -17.53 3.46
CA SER A 814 -21.51 -17.15 2.92
C SER A 814 -22.59 -17.11 4.01
N GLN A 815 -22.70 -18.15 4.84
CA GLN A 815 -23.65 -18.24 5.96
C GLN A 815 -23.43 -17.14 7.00
N LEU A 816 -22.17 -16.82 7.34
CA LEU A 816 -21.85 -15.68 8.22
C LEU A 816 -22.44 -14.38 7.68
N PHE A 817 -22.20 -14.06 6.40
CA PHE A 817 -22.73 -12.83 5.81
C PHE A 817 -24.26 -12.87 5.68
N ASP A 818 -24.86 -14.02 5.36
CA ASP A 818 -26.32 -14.15 5.30
C ASP A 818 -26.99 -13.91 6.66
N PHE A 819 -26.41 -14.41 7.75
CA PHE A 819 -26.91 -14.13 9.11
C PHE A 819 -26.98 -12.62 9.39
N TYR A 820 -25.94 -11.85 9.06
CA TYR A 820 -25.97 -10.40 9.23
C TYR A 820 -26.88 -9.67 8.22
N VAL A 821 -27.03 -10.17 6.99
CA VAL A 821 -28.00 -9.67 6.01
C VAL A 821 -29.43 -9.84 6.53
N GLN A 822 -29.81 -11.05 6.93
CA GLN A 822 -31.13 -11.35 7.50
C GLN A 822 -31.39 -10.50 8.75
N ARG A 823 -30.39 -10.45 9.65
CA ARG A 823 -30.48 -9.70 10.90
C ARG A 823 -30.69 -8.22 10.66
N PHE A 824 -29.80 -7.55 9.93
CA PHE A 824 -29.94 -6.13 9.64
C PHE A 824 -31.21 -5.81 8.84
N THR A 825 -31.61 -6.67 7.88
CA THR A 825 -32.88 -6.52 7.16
C THR A 825 -34.10 -6.55 8.10
N SER A 826 -34.09 -7.39 9.13
CA SER A 826 -35.19 -7.48 10.12
C SER A 826 -35.41 -6.19 10.94
N ALA A 827 -34.46 -5.24 10.94
CA ALA A 827 -34.62 -3.94 11.58
C ALA A 827 -35.30 -2.87 10.69
N ILE A 828 -35.61 -3.21 9.43
CA ILE A 828 -36.26 -2.34 8.44
C ILE A 828 -37.76 -2.67 8.27
N LEU A 829 -38.16 -3.91 8.57
CA LEU A 829 -39.50 -4.47 8.34
C LEU A 829 -40.54 -4.02 9.39
#